data_AF-A0A7S3DBT8-F1
#
_entry.id   AF-A0A7S3DBT8-F1
#
_cell.length_a   1.000
_cell.length_b   1.000
_cell.length_c   1.000
_cell.angle_alpha   90.00
_cell.angle_beta   90.00
_cell.angle_gamma   90.00
#
_symmetry.space_group_name_H-M   'P 1'
#
loop_
_entity.id
_entity.type
_entity.pdbx_description
1 polymer ?
#
loop_
_entity_poly.entity_id
_entity_poly.type
_entity_poly.pdbx_seq_one_letter_code
_entity_poly.pdbx_strand_id
1 'polypeptide(L)'
;MKTMKTRGNLNRKNTSRGESGGGGSAGMGGLAAAFGKGAGGGGGAKPAGGGLAAMMGGGAAKAGGGGAGMLRQTSKIQGKSLMSTRWTNAAVKAAAVSAKKKSNIFKRILSYRKFYEVLFFIFFIIALTVVVLNATGNQLSFYYTQALRGPFVNNPLEDGGMDGFEDLAAAGDFFTFLRGPLSDAMFSTSYYNDDPIPDEYLGYISAHNMILGMTRLRQVRSAPNATCEIPTQVQSRIKVCYGDVSRTASGWAGELKEPESRWPNTGAEQYRWHNTSETQENSFSARLRSYPGSGFAVPIPRDEDERNALFDELESVRWLDERTRAVFVDFLVYNTNIDVLSIVKVMAEFPPTGGAIPSISMRNVRLGYLYPSRSTIFDLAWDGILLGVVVVYIIMLFVGCKRKGFKKQVLHFWGILDIANYFLFIIAYVLKFRAILICFNIDFPPPHNGFTNYETPGWSVDMWRNLMAINCTISWLKTFKFAGDVPFMAQIVHVIFKAGGDIASYLIIFVFVYMGFGLSHMLAYSYEVYEFRNLEATIYSLYRSVLGDFDFETMYFFNRGLGPFLFFAWTLLGLFILMNMFVAILMESYEDVKEEIPKKNIIEVLKSANFLKALATKSKFMALSSGLKKQMEQEKAKKAAEAGSGGGDDDKKDGKGEETKDKKADTPPEKEMPSLSKMVRNR
;
A
#
# COMPACT_ATOMS: atom_id res chain seq x y z
N MET A 1 6.53 -30.77 -8.74
CA MET A 1 7.61 -31.79 -8.79
C MET A 1 8.14 -31.90 -7.37
N LYS A 2 8.01 -33.08 -6.77
CA LYS A 2 8.22 -33.37 -5.34
C LYS A 2 9.70 -33.31 -4.98
N THR A 3 10.01 -32.87 -3.77
CA THR A 3 11.12 -33.42 -2.98
C THR A 3 10.70 -33.52 -1.51
N MET A 4 10.25 -34.73 -1.18
CA MET A 4 10.31 -35.27 0.18
C MET A 4 11.77 -35.31 0.64
N LYS A 5 12.06 -34.89 1.87
CA LYS A 5 13.22 -35.38 2.61
C LYS A 5 12.75 -35.89 3.97
N THR A 6 12.49 -37.19 3.98
CA THR A 6 12.45 -38.06 5.15
C THR A 6 13.83 -38.09 5.81
N ARG A 7 13.90 -37.86 7.12
CA ARG A 7 14.94 -38.45 7.97
C ARG A 7 14.32 -38.99 9.25
N GLY A 8 14.26 -40.31 9.33
CA GLY A 8 13.92 -41.05 10.53
C GLY A 8 15.13 -41.23 11.44
N ASN A 9 14.89 -41.00 12.73
CA ASN A 9 14.98 -41.98 13.81
C ASN A 9 16.29 -42.77 13.98
N LEU A 10 16.95 -42.63 15.15
CA LEU A 10 16.91 -43.63 16.24
C LEU A 10 17.91 -43.33 17.39
N ASN A 11 17.33 -43.19 18.59
CA ASN A 11 17.71 -43.77 19.90
C ASN A 11 19.13 -43.65 20.48
N ARG A 12 19.40 -43.64 21.80
CA ARG A 12 18.69 -43.51 23.11
C ARG A 12 19.69 -44.03 24.15
N LYS A 13 19.87 -43.38 25.32
CA LYS A 13 20.00 -44.06 26.63
C LYS A 13 19.98 -43.10 27.83
N ASN A 14 18.84 -43.13 28.52
CA ASN A 14 18.54 -43.05 29.97
C ASN A 14 19.61 -42.58 30.97
N THR A 15 19.19 -41.75 31.93
CA THR A 15 19.06 -42.16 33.35
C THR A 15 18.14 -41.21 34.13
N SER A 16 17.53 -41.78 35.16
CA SER A 16 16.37 -41.34 35.96
C SER A 16 16.74 -40.93 37.39
N ARG A 17 16.00 -39.98 37.98
CA ARG A 17 15.62 -39.79 39.42
C ARG A 17 15.21 -38.31 39.59
N GLY A 18 14.19 -37.86 40.30
CA GLY A 18 13.37 -38.40 41.39
C GLY A 18 13.18 -37.27 42.44
N GLU A 19 12.01 -37.19 43.09
CA GLU A 19 11.59 -36.30 44.20
C GLU A 19 11.02 -34.92 43.81
N SER A 20 9.78 -34.48 44.08
CA SER A 20 8.74 -34.64 45.13
C SER A 20 8.86 -33.70 46.34
N GLY A 21 7.83 -32.86 46.53
CA GLY A 21 7.51 -32.07 47.74
C GLY A 21 7.53 -30.56 47.48
N GLY A 22 6.54 -29.73 47.81
CA GLY A 22 5.31 -29.88 48.58
C GLY A 22 5.06 -28.60 49.40
N GLY A 23 3.90 -27.94 49.20
CA GLY A 23 3.30 -26.92 50.08
C GLY A 23 3.91 -25.50 50.03
N GLY A 24 3.17 -24.39 50.12
CA GLY A 24 1.74 -24.17 50.32
C GLY A 24 1.49 -22.72 50.80
N SER A 25 0.31 -22.18 50.43
CA SER A 25 -0.40 -21.04 51.03
C SER A 25 0.18 -19.63 50.83
N ALA A 26 -0.58 -18.53 50.83
CA ALA A 26 -2.01 -18.23 50.62
C ALA A 26 -2.19 -16.71 50.78
N GLY A 27 -3.17 -16.16 50.06
CA GLY A 27 -4.00 -15.01 50.49
C GLY A 27 -3.47 -13.61 50.17
N MET A 28 -4.31 -12.58 49.95
CA MET A 28 -5.75 -12.46 49.68
C MET A 28 -6.04 -10.95 49.53
N GLY A 29 -7.08 -10.61 48.76
CA GLY A 29 -7.77 -9.29 48.79
C GLY A 29 -7.13 -8.20 47.91
N GLY A 30 -7.80 -7.55 46.96
CA GLY A 30 -9.21 -7.27 46.78
C GLY A 30 -9.59 -5.93 47.41
N LEU A 31 -9.84 -4.89 46.61
CA LEU A 31 -10.98 -3.97 46.76
C LEU A 31 -10.98 -2.81 45.75
N ALA A 32 -12.20 -2.49 45.34
CA ALA A 32 -12.61 -1.44 44.43
C ALA A 32 -12.89 -0.11 45.16
N ALA A 33 -13.02 0.94 44.32
CA ALA A 33 -13.80 2.16 44.50
C ALA A 33 -13.36 3.18 45.57
N ALA A 34 -13.17 4.44 45.15
CA ALA A 34 -14.13 5.51 45.45
C ALA A 34 -13.64 6.89 44.93
N PHE A 35 -14.63 7.63 44.42
CA PHE A 35 -14.67 9.08 44.20
C PHE A 35 -14.39 9.89 45.48
N GLY A 36 -13.82 11.10 45.34
CA GLY A 36 -14.18 12.20 46.26
C GLY A 36 -13.19 13.36 46.45
N LYS A 37 -13.51 14.50 45.80
CA LYS A 37 -13.51 15.90 46.29
C LYS A 37 -12.22 16.74 46.45
N GLY A 38 -12.36 17.97 45.91
CA GLY A 38 -11.97 19.27 46.51
C GLY A 38 -11.63 20.32 45.43
N ALA A 39 -11.94 21.62 45.48
CA ALA A 39 -12.80 22.49 46.28
C ALA A 39 -12.71 23.94 45.70
N GLY A 40 -13.74 24.79 45.95
CA GLY A 40 -13.68 26.27 46.00
C GLY A 40 -14.08 27.05 44.73
N GLY A 41 -14.90 28.12 44.73
CA GLY A 41 -15.63 28.84 45.77
C GLY A 41 -16.10 30.25 45.29
N GLY A 42 -17.29 30.71 45.73
CA GLY A 42 -17.76 32.12 45.82
C GLY A 42 -18.38 32.79 44.57
N GLY A 43 -19.49 33.56 44.59
CA GLY A 43 -20.45 33.99 45.62
C GLY A 43 -21.40 35.11 45.11
N GLY A 44 -22.64 35.16 45.66
CA GLY A 44 -23.59 36.32 45.72
C GLY A 44 -24.46 36.65 44.49
N ALA A 45 -25.72 37.11 44.56
CA ALA A 45 -26.68 37.35 45.64
C ALA A 45 -28.11 37.67 45.08
N LYS A 46 -29.15 37.09 45.72
CA LYS A 46 -30.51 37.60 46.08
C LYS A 46 -31.65 37.96 45.05
N PRO A 47 -32.93 37.92 45.52
CA PRO A 47 -34.12 37.47 44.76
C PRO A 47 -35.42 38.33 44.92
N ALA A 48 -36.57 37.85 44.39
CA ALA A 48 -37.98 37.94 44.86
C ALA A 48 -38.96 37.90 43.64
N GLY A 49 -40.17 37.34 43.64
CA GLY A 49 -41.01 36.66 44.65
C GLY A 49 -42.44 36.41 44.10
N GLY A 50 -43.22 35.56 44.80
CA GLY A 50 -44.69 35.41 44.75
C GLY A 50 -45.23 34.43 43.69
N GLY A 51 -45.90 33.30 43.98
CA GLY A 51 -47.11 33.08 44.82
C GLY A 51 -48.31 32.89 43.86
N LEU A 52 -49.29 31.97 43.98
CA LEU A 52 -49.80 31.11 45.04
C LEU A 52 -50.84 30.11 44.42
N ALA A 53 -50.98 28.91 45.03
CA ALA A 53 -52.18 28.07 45.25
C ALA A 53 -53.20 27.76 44.10
N ALA A 54 -53.45 26.50 43.75
CA ALA A 54 -54.37 25.51 44.40
C ALA A 54 -55.87 25.90 44.24
N MET A 55 -56.86 25.03 44.05
CA MET A 55 -57.06 23.64 44.42
C MET A 55 -58.39 23.14 43.78
N MET A 56 -58.45 21.84 43.48
CA MET A 56 -59.57 20.87 43.56
C MET A 56 -61.06 21.25 43.37
N GLY A 57 -61.76 20.31 42.70
CA GLY A 57 -63.20 19.99 42.85
C GLY A 57 -63.81 19.71 41.47
N GLY A 58 -64.17 18.51 41.04
CA GLY A 58 -64.76 17.38 41.75
C GLY A 58 -66.28 17.41 41.53
N GLY A 59 -66.83 16.56 40.65
CA GLY A 59 -68.28 16.44 40.48
C GLY A 59 -68.71 15.79 39.17
N ALA A 60 -68.90 14.47 39.21
CA ALA A 60 -69.50 13.68 38.16
C ALA A 60 -71.04 13.69 38.21
N ALA A 61 -71.66 13.27 37.09
CA ALA A 61 -73.02 12.72 36.89
C ALA A 61 -73.93 13.61 36.00
N LYS A 62 -74.89 13.12 35.22
CA LYS A 62 -75.14 11.85 34.51
C LYS A 62 -76.42 12.11 33.70
N ALA A 63 -76.52 11.50 32.51
CA ALA A 63 -77.74 10.98 31.87
C ALA A 63 -78.86 11.90 31.33
N GLY A 64 -79.26 11.56 30.09
CA GLY A 64 -80.64 11.57 29.59
C GLY A 64 -81.06 12.87 28.90
N GLY A 65 -81.60 12.90 27.68
CA GLY A 65 -82.11 11.87 26.80
C GLY A 65 -83.18 12.52 25.90
N GLY A 66 -83.33 12.04 24.67
CA GLY A 66 -84.58 12.16 23.89
C GLY A 66 -84.76 13.42 23.03
N GLY A 67 -84.59 13.24 21.71
CA GLY A 67 -85.75 13.15 20.82
C GLY A 67 -86.35 14.42 20.19
N ALA A 68 -86.34 14.37 18.85
CA ALA A 68 -87.36 14.88 17.92
C ALA A 68 -87.39 16.38 17.55
N GLY A 69 -87.09 16.63 16.27
CA GLY A 69 -88.15 17.05 15.35
C GLY A 69 -88.26 18.54 14.98
N MET A 70 -87.87 18.80 13.72
CA MET A 70 -88.70 19.50 12.72
C MET A 70 -88.53 21.02 12.49
N LEU A 71 -87.90 21.31 11.32
CA LEU A 71 -88.26 22.26 10.26
C LEU A 71 -88.51 23.75 10.56
N ARG A 72 -87.69 24.62 9.97
CA ARG A 72 -87.96 25.42 8.73
C ARG A 72 -86.80 26.41 8.51
N GLN A 73 -86.08 26.32 7.39
CA GLN A 73 -86.38 26.96 6.09
C GLN A 73 -85.90 28.42 6.03
N THR A 74 -84.73 28.64 5.40
CA THR A 74 -84.53 29.80 4.51
C THR A 74 -83.71 29.38 3.30
N SER A 75 -84.21 29.83 2.17
CA SER A 75 -83.95 29.38 0.81
C SER A 75 -82.92 30.26 0.07
N LYS A 76 -82.34 29.65 -0.97
CA LYS A 76 -81.94 30.27 -2.24
C LYS A 76 -80.81 31.32 -2.22
N ILE A 77 -79.57 30.85 -2.47
CA ILE A 77 -78.67 31.44 -3.46
C ILE A 77 -77.99 30.29 -4.21
N GLN A 78 -78.54 29.89 -5.35
CA GLN A 78 -77.88 29.00 -6.31
C GLN A 78 -77.78 29.77 -7.63
N GLY A 79 -76.55 30.06 -8.06
CA GLY A 79 -76.30 30.72 -9.33
C GLY A 79 -75.05 31.58 -9.34
N LYS A 80 -73.87 30.98 -9.07
CA LYS A 80 -72.50 31.43 -9.49
C LYS A 80 -71.43 30.63 -8.73
N SER A 81 -71.26 29.34 -9.02
CA SER A 81 -70.04 28.62 -8.60
C SER A 81 -69.82 27.33 -9.39
N LEU A 82 -69.78 27.42 -10.72
CA LEU A 82 -69.28 26.34 -11.58
C LEU A 82 -68.12 26.77 -12.49
N MET A 83 -67.70 28.03 -12.39
CA MET A 83 -66.54 28.58 -13.09
C MET A 83 -65.32 28.82 -12.19
N SER A 84 -65.40 28.72 -10.86
CA SER A 84 -64.21 28.89 -9.99
C SER A 84 -63.48 27.58 -9.68
N THR A 85 -64.18 26.43 -9.68
CA THR A 85 -63.61 25.10 -9.36
C THR A 85 -62.85 24.46 -10.53
N ARG A 86 -63.07 24.94 -11.76
CA ARG A 86 -62.40 24.44 -12.97
C ARG A 86 -61.00 25.06 -13.16
N TRP A 87 -60.82 26.29 -12.68
CA TRP A 87 -59.56 27.04 -12.77
C TRP A 87 -58.57 26.63 -11.67
N THR A 88 -59.04 26.24 -10.49
CA THR A 88 -58.19 25.70 -9.42
C THR A 88 -57.61 24.32 -9.79
N ASN A 89 -58.39 23.44 -10.40
CA ASN A 89 -57.91 22.14 -10.89
C ASN A 89 -56.94 22.25 -12.08
N ALA A 90 -57.12 23.25 -12.96
CA ALA A 90 -56.19 23.53 -14.04
C ALA A 90 -54.87 24.12 -13.53
N ALA A 91 -54.91 25.03 -12.56
CA ALA A 91 -53.72 25.59 -11.91
C ALA A 91 -52.94 24.54 -11.11
N VAL A 92 -53.62 23.65 -10.38
CA VAL A 92 -52.99 22.52 -9.66
C VAL A 92 -52.38 21.50 -10.63
N LYS A 93 -53.05 21.17 -11.75
CA LYS A 93 -52.47 20.33 -12.81
C LYS A 93 -51.26 20.99 -13.50
N ALA A 94 -51.32 22.29 -13.77
CA ALA A 94 -50.21 23.04 -14.37
C ALA A 94 -49.01 23.13 -13.41
N ALA A 95 -49.24 23.32 -12.11
CA ALA A 95 -48.22 23.27 -11.07
C ALA A 95 -47.60 21.87 -10.93
N ALA A 96 -48.41 20.81 -10.98
CA ALA A 96 -47.93 19.43 -10.96
C ALA A 96 -47.11 19.07 -12.22
N VAL A 97 -47.53 19.53 -13.41
CA VAL A 97 -46.78 19.36 -14.66
C VAL A 97 -45.47 20.15 -14.63
N SER A 98 -45.48 21.37 -14.11
CA SER A 98 -44.28 22.20 -13.92
C SER A 98 -43.30 21.60 -12.91
N ALA A 99 -43.80 21.06 -11.78
CA ALA A 99 -43.01 20.33 -10.80
C ALA A 99 -42.43 19.03 -11.38
N LYS A 100 -43.21 18.29 -12.18
CA LYS A 100 -42.76 17.07 -12.87
C LYS A 100 -41.72 17.39 -13.95
N LYS A 101 -41.86 18.51 -14.66
CA LYS A 101 -40.88 19.02 -15.64
C LYS A 101 -39.58 19.48 -14.96
N LYS A 102 -39.66 20.23 -13.85
CA LYS A 102 -38.49 20.60 -13.01
C LYS A 102 -37.80 19.37 -12.41
N SER A 103 -38.55 18.39 -11.91
CA SER A 103 -38.03 17.09 -11.45
C SER A 103 -37.31 16.34 -12.56
N ASN A 104 -37.86 16.29 -13.77
CA ASN A 104 -37.25 15.59 -14.90
C ASN A 104 -35.98 16.30 -15.41
N ILE A 105 -35.95 17.63 -15.41
CA ILE A 105 -34.75 18.42 -15.73
C ILE A 105 -33.67 18.22 -14.65
N PHE A 106 -34.04 18.26 -13.37
CA PHE A 106 -33.13 18.01 -12.26
C PHE A 106 -32.54 16.59 -12.29
N LYS A 107 -33.35 15.57 -12.57
CA LYS A 107 -32.89 14.18 -12.77
C LYS A 107 -31.91 14.06 -13.95
N ARG A 108 -32.14 14.77 -15.05
CA ARG A 108 -31.20 14.82 -16.19
C ARG A 108 -29.88 15.50 -15.80
N ILE A 109 -29.92 16.65 -15.13
CA ILE A 109 -28.71 17.37 -14.66
C ILE A 109 -27.91 16.51 -13.67
N LEU A 110 -28.59 15.83 -12.74
CA LEU A 110 -27.96 14.93 -11.77
C LEU A 110 -27.31 13.71 -12.44
N SER A 111 -27.95 13.16 -13.47
CA SER A 111 -27.42 12.06 -14.27
C SER A 111 -26.16 12.46 -15.05
N TYR A 112 -26.12 13.66 -15.64
CA TYR A 112 -24.91 14.17 -16.29
C TYR A 112 -23.76 14.38 -15.29
N ARG A 113 -24.03 14.92 -14.09
CA ARG A 113 -22.99 15.12 -13.06
C ARG A 113 -22.35 13.80 -12.63
N LYS A 114 -23.16 12.79 -12.32
CA LYS A 114 -22.68 11.45 -11.96
C LYS A 114 -21.85 10.82 -13.08
N PHE A 115 -22.27 10.99 -14.33
CA PHE A 115 -21.53 10.48 -15.48
C PHE A 115 -20.12 11.10 -15.58
N TYR A 116 -19.99 12.41 -15.42
CA TYR A 116 -18.68 13.07 -15.41
C TYR A 116 -17.82 12.68 -14.20
N GLU A 117 -18.42 12.48 -13.02
CA GLU A 117 -17.70 11.97 -11.84
C GLU A 117 -17.11 10.57 -12.11
N VAL A 118 -17.86 9.68 -12.77
CA VAL A 118 -17.36 8.34 -13.16
C VAL A 118 -16.25 8.44 -14.20
N LEU A 119 -16.41 9.26 -15.23
CA LEU A 119 -15.35 9.46 -16.25
C LEU A 119 -14.06 10.01 -15.63
N PHE A 120 -14.17 10.97 -14.71
CA PHE A 120 -13.02 11.51 -14.00
C PHE A 120 -12.35 10.46 -13.10
N PHE A 121 -13.13 9.57 -12.49
CA PHE A 121 -12.59 8.45 -11.72
C PHE A 121 -11.92 7.40 -12.59
N ILE A 122 -12.47 7.08 -13.76
CA ILE A 122 -11.81 6.20 -14.74
C ILE A 122 -10.46 6.79 -15.17
N PHE A 123 -10.43 8.09 -15.47
CA PHE A 123 -9.18 8.78 -15.78
C PHE A 123 -8.17 8.71 -14.62
N PHE A 124 -8.62 8.92 -13.39
CA PHE A 124 -7.78 8.75 -12.20
C PHE A 124 -7.19 7.34 -12.07
N ILE A 125 -8.00 6.29 -12.26
CA ILE A 125 -7.52 4.90 -12.19
C ILE A 125 -6.54 4.60 -13.33
N ILE A 126 -6.77 5.13 -14.53
CA ILE A 126 -5.81 5.00 -15.64
C ILE A 126 -4.50 5.69 -15.29
N ALA A 127 -4.53 6.94 -14.82
CA ALA A 127 -3.32 7.67 -14.42
C ALA A 127 -2.57 6.94 -13.30
N LEU A 128 -3.27 6.45 -12.28
CA LEU A 128 -2.70 5.65 -11.20
C LEU A 128 -2.06 4.37 -11.73
N THR A 129 -2.74 3.65 -12.63
CA THR A 129 -2.24 2.40 -13.21
C THR A 129 -0.99 2.66 -14.03
N VAL A 130 -0.95 3.73 -14.84
CA VAL A 130 0.26 4.12 -15.59
C VAL A 130 1.41 4.42 -14.65
N VAL A 131 1.20 5.22 -13.59
CA VAL A 131 2.25 5.51 -12.60
C VAL A 131 2.75 4.24 -11.92
N VAL A 132 1.86 3.31 -11.54
CA VAL A 132 2.24 2.04 -10.90
C VAL A 132 3.03 1.13 -11.85
N LEU A 133 2.58 0.95 -13.09
CA LEU A 133 3.30 0.16 -14.10
C LEU A 133 4.66 0.78 -14.40
N ASN A 134 4.69 2.10 -14.56
CA ASN A 134 5.92 2.85 -14.72
C ASN A 134 6.78 2.84 -13.48
N ALA A 135 6.30 2.45 -12.28
CA ALA A 135 7.07 2.33 -11.03
C ALA A 135 7.62 0.94 -10.74
N THR A 136 6.91 -0.11 -11.16
CA THR A 136 7.39 -1.48 -11.08
C THR A 136 8.41 -1.81 -12.17
N GLY A 137 8.38 -1.08 -13.30
CA GLY A 137 9.28 -1.33 -14.42
C GLY A 137 8.93 -2.65 -15.11
N ASN A 138 9.93 -3.31 -15.69
CA ASN A 138 9.76 -4.58 -16.39
C ASN A 138 10.02 -5.79 -15.45
N GLN A 139 9.55 -6.97 -15.84
CA GLN A 139 9.81 -8.27 -15.20
C GLN A 139 11.31 -8.55 -15.01
N LEU A 140 12.18 -7.95 -15.83
CA LEU A 140 13.64 -8.02 -15.69
C LEU A 140 14.14 -7.55 -14.32
N SER A 141 13.43 -6.64 -13.65
CA SER A 141 13.80 -6.17 -12.29
C SER A 141 13.77 -7.31 -11.26
N PHE A 142 12.84 -8.26 -11.41
CA PHE A 142 12.76 -9.44 -10.56
C PHE A 142 13.96 -10.37 -10.80
N TYR A 143 14.22 -10.73 -12.07
CA TYR A 143 15.34 -11.59 -12.43
C TYR A 143 16.69 -10.98 -12.07
N TYR A 144 16.83 -9.66 -12.21
CA TYR A 144 18.01 -8.94 -11.76
C TYR A 144 18.26 -9.10 -10.26
N THR A 145 17.22 -8.95 -9.43
CA THR A 145 17.32 -9.16 -7.98
C THR A 145 17.76 -10.58 -7.65
N GLN A 146 17.18 -11.57 -8.33
CA GLN A 146 17.51 -12.98 -8.12
C GLN A 146 18.93 -13.32 -8.58
N ALA A 147 19.34 -12.80 -9.74
CA ALA A 147 20.68 -12.99 -10.29
C ALA A 147 21.75 -12.31 -9.44
N LEU A 148 21.47 -11.14 -8.86
CA LEU A 148 22.38 -10.46 -7.94
C LEU A 148 22.45 -11.17 -6.58
N ARG A 149 21.34 -11.72 -6.09
CA ARG A 149 21.30 -12.45 -4.80
C ARG A 149 21.93 -13.84 -4.87
N GLY A 150 21.78 -14.54 -6.00
CA GLY A 150 22.18 -15.94 -6.18
C GLY A 150 23.63 -16.24 -5.76
N PRO A 151 24.64 -15.52 -6.30
CA PRO A 151 26.06 -15.77 -6.00
C PRO A 151 26.41 -15.67 -4.52
N PHE A 152 25.75 -14.77 -3.78
CA PHE A 152 26.02 -14.57 -2.36
C PHE A 152 25.32 -15.60 -1.46
N VAL A 153 24.19 -16.17 -1.91
CA VAL A 153 23.36 -17.04 -1.06
C VAL A 153 23.57 -18.51 -1.35
N ASN A 154 23.64 -18.87 -2.62
CA ASN A 154 23.52 -20.26 -3.07
C ASN A 154 24.87 -20.95 -3.28
N ASN A 155 25.97 -20.18 -3.31
CA ASN A 155 27.29 -20.76 -3.47
C ASN A 155 27.73 -21.39 -2.13
N PRO A 156 28.19 -22.65 -2.14
CA PRO A 156 28.64 -23.31 -0.93
C PRO A 156 29.90 -22.63 -0.40
N LEU A 157 30.08 -22.69 0.91
CA LEU A 157 31.34 -22.30 1.55
C LEU A 157 32.35 -23.43 1.31
N GLU A 158 33.52 -23.12 0.74
CA GLU A 158 34.49 -24.11 0.24
C GLU A 158 34.98 -25.11 1.30
N ASP A 159 34.81 -24.81 2.59
CA ASP A 159 35.16 -25.69 3.70
C ASP A 159 33.93 -26.08 4.53
N GLY A 160 33.45 -27.32 4.33
CA GLY A 160 32.69 -28.03 5.35
C GLY A 160 31.17 -28.00 5.26
N GLY A 161 30.60 -28.49 4.15
CA GLY A 161 29.25 -29.05 4.12
C GLY A 161 28.08 -28.12 4.50
N MET A 162 28.29 -26.81 4.56
CA MET A 162 27.24 -25.80 4.67
C MET A 162 26.69 -25.49 3.28
N ASP A 163 25.36 -25.48 3.14
CA ASP A 163 24.70 -25.38 1.84
C ASP A 163 24.66 -23.92 1.32
N GLY A 164 24.97 -22.89 2.15
CA GLY A 164 25.13 -21.50 1.71
C GLY A 164 25.24 -20.44 2.82
N PHE A 165 25.13 -19.15 2.45
CA PHE A 165 25.23 -18.00 3.38
C PHE A 165 24.15 -18.00 4.47
N GLU A 166 22.98 -18.60 4.20
CA GLU A 166 21.88 -18.65 5.17
C GLU A 166 22.16 -19.62 6.34
N ASP A 167 23.17 -20.51 6.21
CA ASP A 167 23.56 -21.50 7.23
C ASP A 167 24.70 -21.04 8.14
N LEU A 168 25.17 -19.79 8.01
CA LEU A 168 26.24 -19.25 8.86
C LEU A 168 25.89 -19.37 10.35
N ALA A 169 26.72 -20.06 11.12
CA ALA A 169 26.49 -20.32 12.53
C ALA A 169 27.50 -19.64 13.46
N ALA A 170 28.74 -19.43 13.01
CA ALA A 170 29.83 -18.86 13.79
C ALA A 170 30.46 -17.63 13.11
N ALA A 171 31.24 -16.87 13.89
CA ALA A 171 31.99 -15.72 13.38
C ALA A 171 33.12 -16.11 12.40
N GLY A 172 33.72 -17.29 12.58
CA GLY A 172 34.72 -17.83 11.65
C GLY A 172 34.13 -18.08 10.26
N ASP A 173 32.94 -18.69 10.21
CA ASP A 173 32.22 -18.96 8.96
C ASP A 173 31.98 -17.68 8.15
N PHE A 174 31.81 -16.54 8.82
CA PHE A 174 31.67 -15.25 8.15
C PHE A 174 32.95 -14.83 7.41
N PHE A 175 34.13 -15.08 7.97
CA PHE A 175 35.40 -14.82 7.25
C PHE A 175 35.59 -15.79 6.08
N THR A 176 35.17 -17.06 6.21
CA THR A 176 35.12 -18.00 5.09
C THR A 176 34.19 -17.48 3.97
N PHE A 177 33.05 -16.91 4.33
CA PHE A 177 32.14 -16.25 3.38
C PHE A 177 32.79 -15.04 2.68
N LEU A 178 33.52 -14.20 3.43
CA LEU A 178 34.22 -13.04 2.87
C LEU A 178 35.27 -13.47 1.82
N ARG A 179 36.03 -14.53 2.09
CA ARG A 179 37.10 -15.02 1.21
C ARG A 179 36.59 -15.77 -0.01
N GLY A 180 35.56 -16.61 0.12
CA GLY A 180 34.99 -17.36 -0.99
C GLY A 180 33.84 -16.60 -1.67
N PRO A 181 32.57 -16.98 -1.41
CA PRO A 181 31.41 -16.51 -2.18
C PRO A 181 31.30 -14.99 -2.40
N LEU A 182 31.68 -14.17 -1.41
CA LEU A 182 31.65 -12.71 -1.55
C LEU A 182 32.72 -12.22 -2.52
N SER A 183 33.98 -12.62 -2.31
CA SER A 183 35.11 -12.14 -3.11
C SER A 183 35.03 -12.64 -4.55
N ASP A 184 34.66 -13.92 -4.74
CA ASP A 184 34.49 -14.51 -6.07
C ASP A 184 33.39 -13.81 -6.88
N ALA A 185 32.29 -13.43 -6.23
CA ALA A 185 31.19 -12.75 -6.89
C ALA A 185 31.49 -11.28 -7.21
N MET A 186 32.23 -10.57 -6.33
CA MET A 186 32.45 -9.12 -6.44
C MET A 186 33.72 -8.73 -7.18
N PHE A 187 34.78 -9.53 -7.08
CA PHE A 187 36.14 -9.20 -7.52
C PHE A 187 36.72 -10.23 -8.48
N SER A 188 35.85 -10.92 -9.24
CA SER A 188 36.28 -11.86 -10.29
C SER A 188 37.21 -11.19 -11.30
N THR A 189 38.34 -11.84 -11.60
CA THR A 189 39.39 -11.39 -12.52
C THR A 189 39.39 -12.17 -13.84
N SER A 190 38.68 -13.29 -13.91
CA SER A 190 38.59 -14.16 -15.07
C SER A 190 37.13 -14.47 -15.45
N TYR A 191 36.89 -14.68 -16.74
CA TYR A 191 35.62 -15.19 -17.23
C TYR A 191 35.46 -16.68 -16.89
N TYR A 192 34.29 -17.25 -17.19
CA TYR A 192 33.95 -18.66 -16.93
C TYR A 192 34.88 -19.69 -17.59
N ASN A 193 35.69 -19.25 -18.55
CA ASN A 193 36.68 -20.05 -19.28
C ASN A 193 38.12 -19.68 -18.91
N ASP A 194 38.32 -19.01 -17.78
CA ASP A 194 39.61 -18.56 -17.25
C ASP A 194 40.33 -17.48 -18.08
N ASP A 195 39.68 -16.92 -19.10
CA ASP A 195 40.21 -15.77 -19.83
C ASP A 195 40.21 -14.53 -18.93
N PRO A 196 41.27 -13.71 -18.94
CA PRO A 196 41.35 -12.52 -18.10
C PRO A 196 40.31 -11.48 -18.51
N ILE A 197 39.63 -10.90 -17.52
CA ILE A 197 38.70 -9.79 -17.71
C ILE A 197 39.53 -8.52 -17.96
N PRO A 198 39.25 -7.74 -19.03
CA PRO A 198 39.95 -6.48 -19.25
C PRO A 198 39.72 -5.48 -18.11
N ASP A 199 40.72 -4.63 -17.83
CA ASP A 199 40.69 -3.69 -16.70
C ASP A 199 39.45 -2.80 -16.64
N GLU A 200 38.85 -2.46 -17.79
CA GLU A 200 37.63 -1.67 -17.89
C GLU A 200 36.39 -2.37 -17.31
N TYR A 201 36.37 -3.70 -17.32
CA TYR A 201 35.27 -4.54 -16.84
C TYR A 201 35.55 -5.14 -15.45
N LEU A 202 36.67 -4.79 -14.81
CA LEU A 202 36.93 -5.19 -13.43
C LEU A 202 35.91 -4.55 -12.47
N GLY A 203 35.39 -5.35 -11.54
CA GLY A 203 34.36 -4.91 -10.59
C GLY A 203 32.93 -4.97 -11.13
N TYR A 204 32.69 -5.74 -12.20
CA TYR A 204 31.35 -6.11 -12.66
C TYR A 204 30.94 -7.47 -12.10
N ILE A 205 29.82 -7.50 -11.38
CA ILE A 205 29.18 -8.74 -10.93
C ILE A 205 28.42 -9.35 -12.11
N SER A 206 28.71 -10.60 -12.46
CA SER A 206 28.08 -11.32 -13.58
C SER A 206 28.15 -10.54 -14.91
N ALA A 207 29.30 -9.90 -15.16
CA ALA A 207 29.65 -9.12 -16.37
C ALA A 207 28.83 -7.84 -16.65
N HIS A 208 27.64 -7.67 -16.08
CA HIS A 208 26.73 -6.56 -16.44
C HIS A 208 26.41 -5.60 -15.29
N ASN A 209 26.74 -5.98 -14.05
CA ASN A 209 26.34 -5.22 -12.87
C ASN A 209 27.56 -4.54 -12.25
N MET A 210 27.75 -3.25 -12.52
CA MET A 210 28.93 -2.52 -12.11
C MET A 210 28.87 -2.14 -10.62
N ILE A 211 29.91 -2.44 -9.86
CA ILE A 211 30.05 -1.95 -8.47
C ILE A 211 30.42 -0.46 -8.49
N LEU A 212 29.65 0.34 -7.75
CA LEU A 212 29.85 1.79 -7.63
C LEU A 212 30.40 2.17 -6.26
N GLY A 213 31.33 3.14 -6.24
CA GLY A 213 31.95 3.64 -5.02
C GLY A 213 32.85 2.61 -4.34
N MET A 214 33.02 2.79 -3.03
CA MET A 214 33.79 1.86 -2.18
C MET A 214 32.90 0.79 -1.52
N THR A 215 33.40 -0.45 -1.50
CA THR A 215 32.86 -1.53 -0.68
C THR A 215 33.51 -1.44 0.71
N ARG A 216 32.73 -1.60 1.79
CA ARG A 216 33.29 -1.57 3.14
C ARG A 216 32.67 -2.60 4.08
N LEU A 217 33.46 -3.04 5.05
CA LEU A 217 32.99 -3.69 6.25
C LEU A 217 32.65 -2.64 7.30
N ARG A 218 31.55 -2.84 8.02
CA ARG A 218 31.16 -2.02 9.16
C ARG A 218 30.70 -2.91 10.30
N GLN A 219 31.16 -2.63 11.51
CA GLN A 219 30.89 -3.42 12.69
C GLN A 219 30.31 -2.59 13.82
N VAL A 220 29.29 -3.13 14.46
CA VAL A 220 28.69 -2.60 15.69
C VAL A 220 29.03 -3.52 16.85
N ARG A 221 29.53 -2.93 17.94
CA ARG A 221 29.98 -3.65 19.14
C ARG A 221 29.27 -3.16 20.39
N SER A 222 29.09 -4.06 21.35
CA SER A 222 28.49 -3.77 22.65
C SER A 222 29.53 -3.55 23.74
N ALA A 223 29.32 -2.55 24.57
CA ALA A 223 30.14 -2.26 25.73
C ALA A 223 29.90 -3.30 26.85
N PRO A 224 30.96 -3.72 27.57
CA PRO A 224 30.84 -4.68 28.67
C PRO A 224 29.97 -4.11 29.80
N ASN A 225 29.08 -4.95 30.36
CA ASN A 225 28.23 -4.63 31.51
C ASN A 225 27.36 -3.36 31.33
N ALA A 226 27.09 -2.95 30.09
CA ALA A 226 26.36 -1.70 29.83
C ALA A 226 24.84 -1.88 29.77
N THR A 227 24.36 -2.98 29.21
CA THR A 227 22.93 -3.26 28.97
C THR A 227 22.48 -4.62 29.51
N CYS A 228 23.32 -5.24 30.34
CA CYS A 228 23.03 -6.49 31.01
C CYS A 228 23.51 -6.41 32.46
N GLU A 229 22.81 -7.09 33.36
CA GLU A 229 23.14 -7.19 34.77
C GLU A 229 23.43 -8.64 35.11
N ILE A 230 24.55 -8.89 35.78
CA ILE A 230 24.96 -10.23 36.19
C ILE A 230 24.28 -10.54 37.53
N PRO A 231 23.46 -11.61 37.62
CA PRO A 231 22.84 -11.99 38.88
C PRO A 231 23.88 -12.29 39.97
N THR A 232 23.62 -11.82 41.19
CA THR A 232 24.52 -11.99 42.34
C THR A 232 24.95 -13.44 42.58
N GLN A 233 24.07 -14.40 42.28
CA GLN A 233 24.30 -15.83 42.44
C GLN A 233 25.45 -16.37 41.56
N VAL A 234 25.71 -15.75 40.40
CA VAL A 234 26.73 -16.20 39.44
C VAL A 234 27.92 -15.26 39.31
N GLN A 235 27.90 -14.12 40.01
CA GLN A 235 28.92 -13.09 39.95
C GLN A 235 30.32 -13.57 40.40
N SER A 236 30.38 -14.66 41.18
CA SER A 236 31.65 -15.32 41.55
C SER A 236 32.38 -15.96 40.36
N ARG A 237 31.65 -16.37 39.32
CA ARG A 237 32.21 -17.02 38.11
C ARG A 237 32.16 -16.12 36.88
N ILE A 238 31.11 -15.31 36.74
CA ILE A 238 30.88 -14.45 35.58
C ILE A 238 31.10 -13.01 36.02
N LYS A 239 32.12 -12.35 35.44
CA LYS A 239 32.48 -10.96 35.76
C LYS A 239 32.05 -9.96 34.71
N VAL A 240 31.82 -10.42 33.49
CA VAL A 240 31.47 -9.59 32.33
C VAL A 240 30.31 -10.24 31.61
N CYS A 241 29.33 -9.42 31.24
CA CYS A 241 28.29 -9.76 30.29
C CYS A 241 28.29 -8.72 29.17
N TYR A 242 27.77 -9.12 28.01
CA TYR A 242 27.58 -8.24 26.88
C TYR A 242 26.10 -8.23 26.53
N GLY A 243 25.43 -7.12 26.78
CA GLY A 243 24.02 -6.98 26.47
C GLY A 243 23.80 -6.61 25.01
N ASP A 244 22.61 -6.15 24.69
CA ASP A 244 22.28 -5.66 23.36
C ASP A 244 22.52 -4.16 23.20
N VAL A 245 22.77 -3.75 21.96
CA VAL A 245 22.78 -2.33 21.57
C VAL A 245 21.36 -1.93 21.24
N SER A 246 20.81 -0.96 21.97
CA SER A 246 19.42 -0.53 21.82
C SER A 246 19.27 0.99 21.68
N ARG A 247 18.22 1.40 20.97
CA ARG A 247 17.91 2.83 20.78
C ARG A 247 17.13 3.36 21.98
N THR A 248 17.69 4.37 22.63
CA THR A 248 17.11 5.07 23.80
C THR A 248 16.85 6.54 23.48
N ALA A 249 16.18 7.26 24.38
CA ALA A 249 15.91 8.69 24.22
C ALA A 249 17.19 9.55 24.13
N SER A 250 18.27 9.12 24.79
CA SER A 250 19.58 9.77 24.80
C SER A 250 20.54 9.29 23.70
N GLY A 251 20.08 8.42 22.79
CA GLY A 251 20.90 7.84 21.71
C GLY A 251 21.03 6.32 21.82
N TRP A 252 22.15 5.77 21.36
CA TRP A 252 22.40 4.33 21.38
C TRP A 252 23.01 3.89 22.71
N ALA A 253 22.28 3.09 23.46
CA ALA A 253 22.74 2.53 24.73
C ALA A 253 23.54 1.25 24.49
N GLY A 254 24.63 1.10 25.24
CA GLY A 254 25.47 -0.08 25.22
C GLY A 254 26.38 -0.22 24.00
N GLU A 255 26.53 0.80 23.15
CA GLU A 255 27.50 0.80 22.05
C GLU A 255 28.93 1.02 22.57
N LEU A 256 29.86 0.17 22.14
CA LEU A 256 31.28 0.32 22.43
C LEU A 256 31.93 1.26 21.40
N LYS A 257 32.52 2.35 21.88
CA LYS A 257 33.16 3.39 21.05
C LYS A 257 34.69 3.37 21.12
N GLU A 258 35.25 2.62 22.06
CA GLU A 258 36.69 2.57 22.27
C GLU A 258 37.29 1.36 21.54
N PRO A 259 38.49 1.50 20.95
CA PRO A 259 39.21 0.39 20.33
C PRO A 259 39.63 -0.65 21.38
N GLU A 260 39.78 -1.90 20.96
CA GLU A 260 40.28 -2.94 21.85
C GLU A 260 41.78 -2.77 22.08
N SER A 261 42.22 -2.89 23.33
CA SER A 261 43.65 -2.84 23.69
C SER A 261 44.53 -3.88 22.97
N ARG A 262 43.94 -4.97 22.48
CA ARG A 262 44.62 -6.02 21.70
C ARG A 262 44.89 -5.61 20.25
N TRP A 263 44.13 -4.66 19.70
CA TRP A 263 44.24 -4.31 18.29
C TRP A 263 45.55 -3.56 18.00
N PRO A 264 46.25 -3.93 16.91
CA PRO A 264 47.52 -3.32 16.56
C PRO A 264 47.29 -1.89 16.09
N ASN A 265 47.96 -0.93 16.73
CA ASN A 265 47.83 0.49 16.44
C ASN A 265 46.36 0.99 16.47
N THR A 266 45.82 1.19 17.67
CA THR A 266 44.45 1.69 17.91
C THR A 266 44.13 3.04 17.25
N GLY A 267 45.12 3.73 16.68
CA GLY A 267 44.96 4.95 15.89
C GLY A 267 44.74 4.73 14.39
N ALA A 268 44.92 3.52 13.87
CA ALA A 268 44.64 3.19 12.47
C ALA A 268 43.13 3.28 12.17
N GLU A 269 42.77 3.66 10.95
CA GLU A 269 41.37 3.89 10.56
C GLU A 269 40.51 2.63 10.76
N GLN A 270 41.02 1.43 10.45
CA GLN A 270 40.28 0.17 10.63
C GLN A 270 39.87 -0.15 12.09
N TYR A 271 40.59 0.42 13.07
CA TYR A 271 40.36 0.16 14.51
C TYR A 271 39.72 1.34 15.22
N ARG A 272 39.53 2.47 14.54
CA ARG A 272 38.91 3.66 15.09
C ARG A 272 37.38 3.56 14.99
N TRP A 273 36.69 3.97 16.05
CA TRP A 273 35.24 4.12 16.00
C TRP A 273 34.88 5.42 15.27
N HIS A 274 33.92 5.30 14.36
CA HIS A 274 33.39 6.41 13.58
C HIS A 274 31.95 6.72 13.98
N ASN A 275 31.66 8.02 14.12
CA ASN A 275 30.30 8.47 14.37
C ASN A 275 29.43 8.35 13.10
N THR A 276 28.11 8.51 13.25
CA THR A 276 27.13 8.44 12.15
C THR A 276 27.40 9.42 11.01
N SER A 277 27.92 10.62 11.30
CA SER A 277 28.26 11.60 10.27
C SER A 277 29.53 11.23 9.48
N GLU A 278 30.51 10.61 10.13
CA GLU A 278 31.77 10.15 9.51
C GLU A 278 31.53 8.92 8.65
N THR A 279 30.76 7.94 9.14
CA THR A 279 30.35 6.79 8.33
C THR A 279 29.35 7.15 7.23
N GLN A 280 28.78 8.37 7.31
CA GLN A 280 27.68 8.87 6.50
C GLN A 280 26.45 7.95 6.50
N GLU A 281 26.30 7.03 7.46
CA GLU A 281 25.26 6.00 7.46
C GLU A 281 24.20 6.27 8.51
N ASN A 282 22.93 6.03 8.19
CA ASN A 282 21.83 6.17 9.14
C ASN A 282 21.58 4.86 9.90
N SER A 283 20.75 4.90 10.93
CA SER A 283 20.34 3.67 11.62
C SER A 283 19.63 2.72 10.66
N PHE A 284 20.00 1.45 10.69
CA PHE A 284 19.43 0.43 9.81
C PHE A 284 18.67 -0.62 10.63
N SER A 285 17.47 -1.02 10.16
CA SER A 285 16.69 -2.08 10.80
C SER A 285 16.97 -3.42 10.12
N ALA A 286 17.69 -4.30 10.81
CA ALA A 286 17.98 -5.66 10.36
C ALA A 286 16.89 -6.64 10.84
N ARG A 287 17.18 -7.95 10.78
CA ARG A 287 16.21 -9.02 11.07
C ARG A 287 15.86 -9.11 12.56
N LEU A 288 16.84 -8.98 13.46
CA LEU A 288 16.58 -9.02 14.90
C LEU A 288 16.22 -7.65 15.47
N ARG A 289 16.97 -6.62 15.09
CA ARG A 289 16.88 -5.29 15.69
C ARG A 289 17.39 -4.19 14.77
N SER A 290 17.20 -2.95 15.20
CA SER A 290 17.84 -1.80 14.58
C SER A 290 19.22 -1.53 15.15
N TYR A 291 20.16 -1.15 14.29
CA TYR A 291 21.54 -0.82 14.65
C TYR A 291 21.86 0.63 14.29
N PRO A 292 22.83 1.25 15.01
CA PRO A 292 23.36 2.54 14.61
C PRO A 292 24.08 2.47 13.26
N GLY A 293 24.17 3.62 12.59
CA GLY A 293 25.05 3.79 11.44
C GLY A 293 26.51 4.08 11.82
N SER A 294 26.78 4.38 13.11
CA SER A 294 28.14 4.45 13.66
C SER A 294 28.75 3.05 13.84
N GLY A 295 30.06 3.00 14.07
CA GLY A 295 30.79 1.76 14.32
C GLY A 295 32.21 1.81 13.81
N PHE A 296 32.86 0.65 13.79
CA PHE A 296 34.18 0.46 13.20
C PHE A 296 33.98 0.15 11.72
N ALA A 297 34.60 0.90 10.81
CA ALA A 297 34.41 0.72 9.38
C ALA A 297 35.76 0.64 8.68
N VAL A 298 35.90 -0.32 7.77
CA VAL A 298 37.12 -0.53 7.00
C VAL A 298 36.77 -0.79 5.53
N PRO A 299 37.38 -0.07 4.57
CA PRO A 299 37.16 -0.34 3.15
C PRO A 299 37.74 -1.70 2.78
N ILE A 300 37.08 -2.41 1.87
CA ILE A 300 37.58 -3.67 1.29
C ILE A 300 38.41 -3.32 0.04
N PRO A 301 39.72 -3.63 0.00
CA PRO A 301 40.54 -3.44 -1.19
C PRO A 301 40.00 -4.22 -2.39
N ARG A 302 40.21 -3.68 -3.60
CA ARG A 302 39.87 -4.36 -4.85
C ARG A 302 40.93 -5.40 -5.22
N ASP A 303 42.19 -5.09 -4.92
CA ASP A 303 43.32 -5.99 -5.13
C ASP A 303 43.18 -7.24 -4.25
N GLU A 304 43.48 -8.40 -4.83
CA GLU A 304 43.30 -9.69 -4.18
C GLU A 304 44.28 -9.89 -3.02
N ASP A 305 45.55 -9.55 -3.21
CA ASP A 305 46.58 -9.74 -2.20
C ASP A 305 46.35 -8.79 -1.01
N GLU A 306 46.05 -7.51 -1.28
CA GLU A 306 45.71 -6.55 -0.22
C GLU A 306 44.44 -6.94 0.54
N ARG A 307 43.42 -7.44 -0.16
CA ARG A 307 42.15 -7.86 0.44
C ARG A 307 42.34 -9.08 1.34
N ASN A 308 43.08 -10.09 0.87
CA ASN A 308 43.35 -11.29 1.65
C ASN A 308 44.22 -10.97 2.87
N ALA A 309 45.23 -10.11 2.71
CA ALA A 309 46.04 -9.61 3.82
C ALA A 309 45.19 -8.85 4.86
N LEU A 310 44.24 -8.03 4.42
CA LEU A 310 43.30 -7.35 5.33
C LEU A 310 42.45 -8.36 6.10
N PHE A 311 41.88 -9.37 5.43
CA PHE A 311 41.06 -10.38 6.09
C PHE A 311 41.86 -11.21 7.10
N ASP A 312 43.10 -11.57 6.77
CA ASP A 312 44.01 -12.28 7.66
C ASP A 312 44.39 -11.43 8.88
N GLU A 313 44.65 -10.13 8.69
CA GLU A 313 44.88 -9.19 9.79
C GLU A 313 43.66 -9.15 10.72
N LEU A 314 42.46 -8.89 10.19
CA LEU A 314 41.23 -8.78 10.96
C LEU A 314 40.90 -10.06 11.72
N GLU A 315 41.15 -11.22 11.12
CA GLU A 315 40.94 -12.51 11.77
C GLU A 315 41.98 -12.75 12.87
N SER A 316 43.26 -12.46 12.63
CA SER A 316 44.34 -12.66 13.61
C SER A 316 44.15 -11.85 14.90
N VAL A 317 43.56 -10.65 14.79
CA VAL A 317 43.32 -9.76 15.93
C VAL A 317 41.98 -10.02 16.62
N ARG A 318 41.21 -11.01 16.15
CA ARG A 318 39.82 -11.27 16.57
C ARG A 318 38.97 -10.02 16.47
N TRP A 319 38.94 -9.41 15.29
CA TRP A 319 38.11 -8.25 15.03
C TRP A 319 36.63 -8.55 15.31
N LEU A 320 36.17 -9.77 14.98
CA LEU A 320 34.88 -10.31 15.41
C LEU A 320 35.05 -11.08 16.72
N ASP A 321 34.30 -10.70 17.75
CA ASP A 321 34.35 -11.32 19.07
C ASP A 321 32.99 -11.32 19.77
N GLU A 322 32.94 -11.76 21.03
CA GLU A 322 31.69 -11.86 21.81
C GLU A 322 30.97 -10.51 22.03
N ARG A 323 31.68 -9.39 21.80
CA ARG A 323 31.14 -8.03 21.87
C ARG A 323 30.45 -7.61 20.58
N THR A 324 30.78 -8.24 19.46
CA THR A 324 30.18 -7.92 18.17
C THR A 324 28.68 -8.21 18.21
N ARG A 325 27.89 -7.30 17.63
CA ARG A 325 26.42 -7.43 17.54
C ARG A 325 25.93 -7.49 16.11
N ALA A 326 26.60 -6.80 15.20
CA ALA A 326 26.33 -6.91 13.77
C ALA A 326 27.56 -6.52 12.96
N VAL A 327 27.71 -7.17 11.82
CA VAL A 327 28.68 -6.82 10.77
C VAL A 327 27.92 -6.62 9.47
N PHE A 328 28.30 -5.61 8.70
CA PHE A 328 27.69 -5.21 7.44
C PHE A 328 28.77 -5.16 6.36
N VAL A 329 28.48 -5.73 5.20
CA VAL A 329 29.17 -5.43 3.94
C VAL A 329 28.25 -4.49 3.16
N ASP A 330 28.66 -3.23 3.05
CA ASP A 330 27.89 -2.18 2.36
C ASP A 330 28.50 -1.94 0.97
N PHE A 331 27.71 -2.06 -0.10
CA PHE A 331 28.13 -1.72 -1.47
C PHE A 331 26.95 -1.35 -2.37
N LEU A 332 27.26 -0.71 -3.50
CA LEU A 332 26.30 -0.28 -4.51
C LEU A 332 26.58 -0.99 -5.82
N VAL A 333 25.51 -1.39 -6.50
CA VAL A 333 25.59 -2.05 -7.80
C VAL A 333 24.66 -1.37 -8.76
N TYR A 334 25.16 -0.97 -9.93
CA TYR A 334 24.36 -0.34 -10.97
C TYR A 334 24.35 -1.19 -12.24
N ASN A 335 23.14 -1.49 -12.73
CA ASN A 335 22.96 -2.17 -14.01
C ASN A 335 22.53 -1.14 -15.06
N THR A 336 23.42 -0.92 -16.04
CA THR A 336 23.24 0.04 -17.15
C THR A 336 22.14 -0.38 -18.13
N ASN A 337 21.90 -1.67 -18.30
CA ASN A 337 20.93 -2.20 -19.29
C ASN A 337 19.48 -1.95 -18.87
N ILE A 338 19.19 -1.91 -17.57
CA ILE A 338 17.83 -1.72 -17.03
C ILE A 338 17.66 -0.44 -16.20
N ASP A 339 18.71 0.39 -16.07
CA ASP A 339 18.72 1.64 -15.31
C ASP A 339 18.37 1.46 -13.82
N VAL A 340 18.86 0.37 -13.19
CA VAL A 340 18.57 0.04 -11.79
C VAL A 340 19.83 0.12 -10.94
N LEU A 341 19.75 0.92 -9.88
CA LEU A 341 20.69 0.98 -8.77
C LEU A 341 20.21 0.06 -7.65
N SER A 342 21.03 -0.91 -7.27
CA SER A 342 20.85 -1.77 -6.10
C SER A 342 21.74 -1.29 -4.97
N ILE A 343 21.11 -0.98 -3.84
CA ILE A 343 21.79 -0.73 -2.58
C ILE A 343 21.80 -2.05 -1.83
N VAL A 344 22.98 -2.65 -1.66
CA VAL A 344 23.13 -3.99 -1.10
C VAL A 344 23.79 -3.89 0.27
N LYS A 345 23.17 -4.55 1.25
CA LYS A 345 23.73 -4.78 2.59
C LYS A 345 23.70 -6.27 2.89
N VAL A 346 24.88 -6.88 2.94
CA VAL A 346 25.05 -8.26 3.43
C VAL A 346 25.42 -8.18 4.90
N MET A 347 24.74 -8.94 5.75
CA MET A 347 24.79 -8.75 7.20
C MET A 347 24.89 -10.07 7.95
N ALA A 348 25.68 -10.08 9.01
CA ALA A 348 25.67 -11.13 10.02
C ALA A 348 25.39 -10.51 11.39
N GLU A 349 24.27 -10.90 12.01
CA GLU A 349 23.89 -10.46 13.36
C GLU A 349 24.35 -11.50 14.39
N PHE A 350 24.98 -11.03 15.47
CA PHE A 350 25.48 -11.86 16.56
C PHE A 350 24.69 -11.54 17.83
N PRO A 351 23.60 -12.27 18.13
CA PRO A 351 22.82 -12.01 19.33
C PRO A 351 23.60 -12.33 20.62
N PRO A 352 23.22 -11.74 21.78
CA PRO A 352 23.86 -12.03 23.07
C PRO A 352 23.77 -13.50 23.50
N THR A 353 22.84 -14.25 22.90
CA THR A 353 22.71 -15.70 23.06
C THR A 353 23.84 -16.49 22.39
N GLY A 354 24.64 -15.84 21.56
CA GLY A 354 25.64 -16.48 20.69
C GLY A 354 25.04 -16.90 19.34
N GLY A 355 25.91 -17.42 18.47
CA GLY A 355 25.58 -17.78 17.09
C GLY A 355 25.63 -16.60 16.12
N ALA A 356 25.49 -16.88 14.84
CA ALA A 356 25.35 -15.91 13.76
C ALA A 356 23.97 -16.03 13.11
N ILE A 357 23.37 -14.90 12.74
CA ILE A 357 22.11 -14.84 12.01
C ILE A 357 22.36 -14.00 10.74
N PRO A 358 22.56 -14.67 9.59
CA PRO A 358 22.80 -13.98 8.32
C PRO A 358 21.52 -13.36 7.75
N SER A 359 21.67 -12.23 7.08
CA SER A 359 20.60 -11.61 6.29
C SER A 359 21.16 -10.74 5.16
N ILE A 360 20.42 -10.65 4.05
CA ILE A 360 20.75 -9.78 2.93
C ILE A 360 19.59 -8.84 2.66
N SER A 361 19.88 -7.55 2.60
CA SER A 361 18.94 -6.52 2.18
C SER A 361 19.37 -5.94 0.85
N MET A 362 18.48 -5.99 -0.14
CA MET A 362 18.68 -5.37 -1.46
C MET A 362 17.56 -4.39 -1.73
N ARG A 363 17.90 -3.10 -1.88
CA ARG A 363 16.95 -2.06 -2.28
C ARG A 363 17.23 -1.65 -3.72
N ASN A 364 16.32 -2.05 -4.60
CA ASN A 364 16.42 -1.78 -6.02
C ASN A 364 15.59 -0.55 -6.37
N VAL A 365 16.27 0.45 -6.92
CA VAL A 365 15.72 1.76 -7.24
C VAL A 365 16.13 2.13 -8.65
N ARG A 366 15.19 2.56 -9.49
CA ARG A 366 15.54 3.11 -10.79
C ARG A 366 16.23 4.46 -10.63
N LEU A 367 17.33 4.65 -11.36
CA LEU A 367 18.14 5.85 -11.22
C LEU A 367 17.33 7.10 -11.55
N GLY A 368 16.43 7.03 -12.53
CA GLY A 368 15.51 8.12 -12.88
C GLY A 368 14.59 8.63 -11.75
N TYR A 369 14.36 7.85 -10.69
CA TYR A 369 13.63 8.32 -9.50
C TYR A 369 14.48 9.08 -8.49
N LEU A 370 15.81 8.96 -8.59
CA LEU A 370 16.77 9.69 -7.78
C LEU A 370 17.30 10.92 -8.53
N TYR A 371 17.60 10.73 -9.82
CA TYR A 371 18.14 11.73 -10.74
C TYR A 371 17.23 11.90 -11.95
N PRO A 372 16.18 12.74 -11.86
CA PRO A 372 15.31 13.02 -12.99
C PRO A 372 16.09 13.59 -14.18
N SER A 373 16.00 12.90 -15.32
CA SER A 373 16.64 13.28 -16.58
C SER A 373 15.63 13.45 -17.71
N ARG A 374 16.07 13.91 -18.89
CA ARG A 374 15.20 14.09 -20.07
C ARG A 374 14.47 12.80 -20.47
N SER A 375 15.10 11.64 -20.30
CA SER A 375 14.49 10.33 -20.54
C SER A 375 13.31 10.02 -19.62
N THR A 376 13.28 10.61 -18.42
CA THR A 376 12.26 10.38 -17.38
C THR A 376 11.08 11.35 -17.43
N ILE A 377 11.06 12.27 -18.40
CA ILE A 377 10.01 13.30 -18.52
C ILE A 377 8.62 12.68 -18.62
N PHE A 378 8.49 11.53 -19.30
CA PHE A 378 7.22 10.83 -19.42
C PHE A 378 6.69 10.37 -18.05
N ASP A 379 7.56 9.79 -17.21
CA ASP A 379 7.20 9.33 -15.86
C ASP A 379 6.82 10.52 -14.97
N LEU A 380 7.63 11.58 -15.00
CA LEU A 380 7.38 12.80 -14.23
C LEU A 380 6.07 13.49 -14.65
N ALA A 381 5.72 13.46 -15.94
CA ALA A 381 4.45 14.00 -16.43
C ALA A 381 3.25 13.25 -15.86
N TRP A 382 3.28 11.91 -15.84
CA TRP A 382 2.20 11.10 -15.25
C TRP A 382 2.11 11.24 -13.74
N ASP A 383 3.24 11.36 -13.05
CA ASP A 383 3.26 11.72 -11.63
C ASP A 383 2.60 13.08 -11.37
N GLY A 384 2.93 14.08 -12.19
CA GLY A 384 2.33 15.42 -12.11
C GLY A 384 0.82 15.42 -12.39
N ILE A 385 0.37 14.65 -13.38
CA ILE A 385 -1.05 14.47 -13.69
C ILE A 385 -1.77 13.80 -12.51
N LEU A 386 -1.23 12.71 -11.97
CA LEU A 386 -1.82 11.99 -10.85
C LEU A 386 -1.91 12.90 -9.60
N LEU A 387 -0.83 13.62 -9.28
CA LEU A 387 -0.82 14.58 -8.19
C LEU A 387 -1.86 15.69 -8.41
N GLY A 388 -1.97 16.23 -9.63
CA GLY A 388 -2.98 17.24 -9.98
C GLY A 388 -4.42 16.72 -9.78
N VAL A 389 -4.69 15.49 -10.20
CA VAL A 389 -5.99 14.84 -9.98
C VAL A 389 -6.29 14.64 -8.48
N VAL A 390 -5.29 14.23 -7.69
CA VAL A 390 -5.42 14.09 -6.24
C VAL A 390 -5.71 15.45 -5.58
N VAL A 391 -5.02 16.52 -5.99
CA VAL A 391 -5.29 17.88 -5.50
C VAL A 391 -6.72 18.32 -5.83
N VAL A 392 -7.18 18.07 -7.06
CA VAL A 392 -8.57 18.36 -7.45
C VAL A 392 -9.57 17.60 -6.57
N TYR A 393 -9.30 16.33 -6.25
CA TYR A 393 -10.14 15.58 -5.33
C TYR A 393 -10.12 16.11 -3.88
N ILE A 394 -8.97 16.54 -3.38
CA ILE A 394 -8.85 17.17 -2.07
C ILE A 394 -9.70 18.46 -2.03
N ILE A 395 -9.63 19.28 -3.08
CA ILE A 395 -10.47 20.49 -3.20
C ILE A 395 -11.96 20.11 -3.21
N MET A 396 -12.35 19.08 -3.97
CA MET A 396 -13.74 18.59 -3.99
C MET A 396 -14.20 18.12 -2.60
N LEU A 397 -13.33 17.48 -1.82
CA LEU A 397 -13.62 17.07 -0.44
C LEU A 397 -13.87 18.28 0.47
N PHE A 398 -13.02 19.32 0.40
CA PHE A 398 -13.20 20.56 1.18
C PHE A 398 -14.48 21.30 0.82
N VAL A 399 -14.80 21.42 -0.47
CA VAL A 399 -16.07 22.02 -0.94
C VAL A 399 -17.27 21.18 -0.48
N GLY A 400 -17.15 19.86 -0.50
CA GLY A 400 -18.15 18.93 0.03
C GLY A 400 -18.42 19.13 1.52
N CYS A 401 -17.37 19.30 2.32
CA CYS A 401 -17.47 19.57 3.75
C CYS A 401 -18.16 20.90 4.05
N LYS A 402 -17.87 21.96 3.28
CA LYS A 402 -18.54 23.27 3.42
C LYS A 402 -20.04 23.21 3.10
N ARG A 403 -20.45 22.38 2.13
CA ARG A 403 -21.86 22.29 1.69
C ARG A 403 -22.73 21.36 2.56
N LYS A 404 -22.21 20.19 2.94
CA LYS A 404 -22.98 19.13 3.62
C LYS A 404 -22.76 19.08 5.13
N GLY A 405 -21.83 19.89 5.64
CA GLY A 405 -21.33 19.84 7.02
C GLY A 405 -20.19 18.83 7.17
N PHE A 406 -19.19 19.19 7.98
CA PHE A 406 -17.97 18.41 8.18
C PHE A 406 -18.26 16.99 8.71
N LYS A 407 -19.04 16.88 9.79
CA LYS A 407 -19.35 15.59 10.43
C LYS A 407 -20.01 14.59 9.48
N LYS A 408 -20.95 15.05 8.65
CA LYS A 408 -21.71 14.17 7.74
C LYS A 408 -20.87 13.63 6.58
N GLN A 409 -19.86 14.40 6.15
CA GLN A 409 -18.97 14.01 5.05
C GLN A 409 -17.82 13.13 5.54
N VAL A 410 -17.28 13.40 6.75
CA VAL A 410 -16.09 12.73 7.29
C VAL A 410 -16.40 11.43 8.03
N LEU A 411 -17.55 11.32 8.69
CA LEU A 411 -17.92 10.11 9.47
C LEU A 411 -18.55 9.00 8.63
N HIS A 412 -18.80 9.25 7.35
CA HIS A 412 -19.32 8.25 6.44
C HIS A 412 -18.18 7.33 5.95
N PHE A 413 -18.43 6.02 5.85
CA PHE A 413 -17.42 5.01 5.46
C PHE A 413 -16.58 5.43 4.24
N TRP A 414 -17.24 5.83 3.16
CA TRP A 414 -16.54 6.26 1.94
C TRP A 414 -15.74 7.57 2.13
N GLY A 415 -16.17 8.44 3.05
CA GLY A 415 -15.45 9.67 3.38
C GLY A 415 -14.16 9.39 4.14
N ILE A 416 -14.18 8.44 5.09
CA ILE A 416 -12.99 7.99 5.82
C ILE A 416 -11.97 7.38 4.84
N LEU A 417 -12.43 6.50 3.95
CA LEU A 417 -11.57 5.92 2.90
C LEU A 417 -11.00 6.99 1.96
N ASP A 418 -11.81 7.96 1.53
CA ASP A 418 -11.36 9.07 0.69
C ASP A 418 -10.24 9.89 1.40
N ILE A 419 -10.43 10.22 2.69
CA ILE A 419 -9.43 10.96 3.49
C ILE A 419 -8.15 10.15 3.67
N ALA A 420 -8.27 8.88 4.05
CA ALA A 420 -7.12 8.00 4.24
C ALA A 420 -6.30 7.87 2.94
N ASN A 421 -6.98 7.68 1.81
CA ASN A 421 -6.34 7.60 0.49
C ASN A 421 -5.57 8.88 0.14
N TYR A 422 -6.19 10.05 0.26
CA TYR A 422 -5.50 11.32 -0.06
C TYR A 422 -4.35 11.63 0.89
N PHE A 423 -4.50 11.31 2.17
CA PHE A 423 -3.42 11.47 3.16
C PHE A 423 -2.20 10.60 2.82
N LEU A 424 -2.44 9.34 2.47
CA LEU A 424 -1.39 8.43 2.03
C LEU A 424 -0.72 8.91 0.73
N PHE A 425 -1.47 9.45 -0.23
CA PHE A 425 -0.89 10.06 -1.45
C PHE A 425 0.03 11.23 -1.12
N ILE A 426 -0.38 12.11 -0.20
CA ILE A 426 0.45 13.25 0.22
C ILE A 426 1.77 12.76 0.80
N ILE A 427 1.73 11.82 1.77
CA ILE A 427 2.94 11.28 2.39
C ILE A 427 3.84 10.61 1.34
N ALA A 428 3.25 9.81 0.45
CA ALA A 428 4.00 9.14 -0.60
C ALA A 428 4.76 10.15 -1.47
N TYR A 429 4.09 11.19 -1.98
CA TYR A 429 4.76 12.19 -2.82
C TYR A 429 5.80 13.00 -2.04
N VAL A 430 5.56 13.33 -0.76
CA VAL A 430 6.58 13.97 0.10
C VAL A 430 7.85 13.11 0.20
N LEU A 431 7.72 11.79 0.39
CA LEU A 431 8.87 10.88 0.44
C LEU A 431 9.61 10.81 -0.90
N LYS A 432 8.89 10.78 -2.02
CA LYS A 432 9.49 10.80 -3.36
C LYS A 432 10.24 12.11 -3.63
N PHE A 433 9.64 13.26 -3.31
CA PHE A 433 10.32 14.56 -3.42
C PHE A 433 11.54 14.65 -2.49
N ARG A 434 11.44 14.13 -1.27
CA ARG A 434 12.58 14.05 -0.34
C ARG A 434 13.75 13.25 -0.94
N ALA A 435 13.48 12.12 -1.59
CA ALA A 435 14.53 11.32 -2.23
C ALA A 435 15.28 12.12 -3.31
N ILE A 436 14.54 12.82 -4.18
CA ILE A 436 15.12 13.68 -5.23
C ILE A 436 15.94 14.82 -4.63
N LEU A 437 15.44 15.50 -3.59
CA LEU A 437 16.15 16.60 -2.94
C LEU A 437 17.45 16.17 -2.26
N ILE A 438 17.48 14.95 -1.71
CA ILE A 438 18.71 14.37 -1.14
C ILE A 438 19.71 14.10 -2.25
N CYS A 439 19.28 13.41 -3.32
CA CYS A 439 20.14 13.08 -4.45
C CYS A 439 20.60 14.30 -5.26
N PHE A 440 19.88 15.42 -5.23
CA PHE A 440 20.32 16.66 -5.87
C PHE A 440 21.66 17.18 -5.34
N ASN A 441 22.02 16.85 -4.08
CA ASN A 441 23.28 17.26 -3.46
C ASN A 441 24.34 16.13 -3.48
N ILE A 442 24.06 15.01 -4.17
CA ILE A 442 24.94 13.86 -4.23
C ILE A 442 25.33 13.64 -5.69
N ASP A 443 26.62 13.76 -5.98
CA ASP A 443 27.14 13.50 -7.31
C ASP A 443 27.02 12.00 -7.66
N PHE A 444 26.58 11.72 -8.88
CA PHE A 444 26.51 10.38 -9.46
C PHE A 444 27.36 10.31 -10.74
N PRO A 445 28.23 9.30 -10.91
CA PRO A 445 28.51 8.19 -9.98
C PRO A 445 29.30 8.62 -8.73
N PRO A 446 29.17 7.89 -7.61
CA PRO A 446 29.96 8.18 -6.41
C PRO A 446 31.46 7.93 -6.66
N PRO A 447 32.35 8.65 -5.95
CA PRO A 447 33.80 8.50 -6.11
C PRO A 447 34.26 7.09 -5.73
N HIS A 448 35.23 6.53 -6.46
CA HIS A 448 35.71 5.16 -6.25
C HIS A 448 36.24 4.89 -4.83
N ASN A 449 36.87 5.89 -4.21
CA ASN A 449 37.51 5.77 -2.89
C ASN A 449 36.64 6.34 -1.75
N GLY A 450 35.39 6.73 -2.05
CA GLY A 450 34.49 7.33 -1.08
C GLY A 450 33.21 6.51 -0.94
N PHE A 451 32.69 6.45 0.28
CA PHE A 451 31.35 5.94 0.52
C PHE A 451 30.36 7.07 0.47
N THR A 452 29.25 6.83 -0.22
CA THR A 452 28.13 7.76 -0.33
C THR A 452 26.86 7.04 0.08
N ASN A 453 26.06 7.66 0.93
CA ASN A 453 24.84 7.04 1.44
C ASN A 453 23.67 7.14 0.44
N TYR A 454 23.42 6.04 -0.26
CA TYR A 454 22.21 5.84 -1.06
C TYR A 454 21.09 5.10 -0.31
N GLU A 455 21.35 4.56 0.89
CA GLU A 455 20.34 3.89 1.71
C GLU A 455 19.21 4.85 2.10
N THR A 456 19.53 6.10 2.44
CA THR A 456 18.52 7.11 2.84
C THR A 456 17.54 7.49 1.72
N PRO A 457 18.01 7.91 0.52
CA PRO A 457 17.10 8.14 -0.60
C PRO A 457 16.43 6.83 -1.05
N GLY A 458 17.13 5.69 -1.03
CA GLY A 458 16.58 4.39 -1.38
C GLY A 458 15.43 3.95 -0.47
N TRP A 459 15.56 4.13 0.85
CA TRP A 459 14.50 3.89 1.82
C TRP A 459 13.29 4.80 1.57
N SER A 460 13.51 6.06 1.20
CA SER A 460 12.43 7.00 0.90
C SER A 460 11.63 6.56 -0.34
N VAL A 461 12.30 6.05 -1.38
CA VAL A 461 11.64 5.49 -2.57
C VAL A 461 10.93 4.16 -2.26
N ASP A 462 11.55 3.28 -1.46
CA ASP A 462 10.91 2.03 -1.04
C ASP A 462 9.64 2.27 -0.23
N MET A 463 9.68 3.20 0.73
CA MET A 463 8.49 3.61 1.49
C MET A 463 7.43 4.27 0.60
N TRP A 464 7.82 5.10 -0.37
CA TRP A 464 6.89 5.62 -1.38
C TRP A 464 6.18 4.49 -2.11
N ARG A 465 6.91 3.46 -2.55
CA ARG A 465 6.34 2.28 -3.23
C ARG A 465 5.36 1.52 -2.34
N ASN A 466 5.71 1.30 -1.07
CA ASN A 466 4.83 0.63 -0.11
C ASN A 466 3.53 1.40 0.14
N LEU A 467 3.62 2.74 0.29
CA LEU A 467 2.42 3.59 0.43
C LEU A 467 1.58 3.63 -0.85
N MET A 468 2.22 3.69 -2.02
CA MET A 468 1.53 3.62 -3.31
C MET A 468 0.82 2.28 -3.52
N ALA A 469 1.38 1.17 -3.04
CA ALA A 469 0.71 -0.13 -3.07
C ALA A 469 -0.58 -0.15 -2.24
N ILE A 470 -0.55 0.40 -1.01
CA ILE A 470 -1.75 0.54 -0.17
C ILE A 470 -2.78 1.46 -0.85
N ASN A 471 -2.31 2.59 -1.39
CA ASN A 471 -3.17 3.52 -2.13
C ASN A 471 -3.81 2.88 -3.36
N CYS A 472 -3.08 2.04 -4.09
CA CYS A 472 -3.60 1.29 -5.22
C CYS A 472 -4.79 0.43 -4.78
N THR A 473 -4.62 -0.34 -3.71
CA THR A 473 -5.69 -1.17 -3.13
C THR A 473 -6.91 -0.33 -2.74
N ILE A 474 -6.74 0.75 -1.99
CA ILE A 474 -7.86 1.62 -1.57
C ILE A 474 -8.55 2.26 -2.79
N SER A 475 -7.77 2.68 -3.79
CA SER A 475 -8.28 3.30 -5.03
C SER A 475 -9.09 2.30 -5.85
N TRP A 476 -8.65 1.05 -5.96
CA TRP A 476 -9.42 -0.02 -6.59
C TRP A 476 -10.65 -0.41 -5.78
N LEU A 477 -10.57 -0.46 -4.44
CA LEU A 477 -11.76 -0.66 -3.60
C LEU A 477 -12.80 0.45 -3.78
N LYS A 478 -12.36 1.69 -4.05
CA LYS A 478 -13.25 2.81 -4.35
C LYS A 478 -14.05 2.61 -5.65
N THR A 479 -13.66 1.71 -6.54
CA THR A 479 -14.49 1.34 -7.70
C THR A 479 -15.87 0.82 -7.27
N PHE A 480 -15.98 0.14 -6.12
CA PHE A 480 -17.25 -0.35 -5.59
C PHE A 480 -18.25 0.79 -5.28
N LYS A 481 -17.75 1.98 -4.93
CA LYS A 481 -18.59 3.18 -4.73
C LYS A 481 -19.37 3.55 -6.00
N PHE A 482 -18.73 3.40 -7.16
CA PHE A 482 -19.33 3.69 -8.46
C PHE A 482 -20.05 2.48 -9.05
N ALA A 483 -19.59 1.25 -8.72
CA ALA A 483 -20.26 0.02 -9.08
C ALA A 483 -21.63 -0.13 -8.38
N GLY A 484 -21.82 0.47 -7.20
CA GLY A 484 -23.10 0.48 -6.48
C GLY A 484 -24.26 1.16 -7.22
N ASP A 485 -24.00 1.87 -8.33
CA ASP A 485 -25.06 2.37 -9.22
C ASP A 485 -25.55 1.28 -10.22
N VAL A 486 -24.86 0.14 -10.33
CA VAL A 486 -25.27 -1.03 -11.14
C VAL A 486 -26.11 -1.97 -10.27
N PRO A 487 -27.33 -2.39 -10.69
CA PRO A 487 -28.27 -3.12 -9.82
C PRO A 487 -27.71 -4.37 -9.14
N PHE A 488 -26.94 -5.18 -9.88
CA PHE A 488 -26.33 -6.41 -9.33
C PHE A 488 -25.24 -6.11 -8.29
N MET A 489 -24.37 -5.14 -8.57
CA MET A 489 -23.31 -4.76 -7.64
C MET A 489 -23.84 -3.98 -6.44
N ALA A 490 -24.92 -3.22 -6.61
CA ALA A 490 -25.61 -2.55 -5.52
C ALA A 490 -26.10 -3.54 -4.46
N GLN A 491 -26.63 -4.70 -4.88
CA GLN A 491 -27.06 -5.76 -3.99
C GLN A 491 -25.89 -6.29 -3.15
N ILE A 492 -24.76 -6.67 -3.78
CA ILE A 492 -23.58 -7.19 -3.08
C ILE A 492 -23.04 -6.16 -2.07
N VAL A 493 -22.89 -4.91 -2.50
CA VAL A 493 -22.40 -3.83 -1.64
C VAL A 493 -23.35 -3.61 -0.45
N HIS A 494 -24.66 -3.67 -0.67
CA HIS A 494 -25.65 -3.51 0.39
C HIS A 494 -25.60 -4.64 1.41
N VAL A 495 -25.44 -5.90 0.96
CA VAL A 495 -25.27 -7.07 1.84
C VAL A 495 -24.07 -6.90 2.76
N ILE A 496 -22.92 -6.46 2.23
CA ILE A 496 -21.70 -6.25 3.03
C ILE A 496 -21.91 -5.15 4.08
N PHE A 497 -22.55 -4.03 3.71
CA PHE A 497 -22.80 -2.95 4.67
C PHE A 497 -23.85 -3.31 5.71
N LYS A 498 -24.86 -4.11 5.34
CA LYS A 498 -25.88 -4.61 6.27
C LYS A 498 -25.28 -5.60 7.26
N ALA A 499 -24.51 -6.57 6.78
CA ALA A 499 -23.79 -7.55 7.60
C ALA A 499 -22.71 -6.91 8.49
N GLY A 500 -22.24 -5.70 8.15
CA GLY A 500 -21.11 -5.06 8.83
C GLY A 500 -21.30 -4.89 10.34
N GLY A 501 -22.52 -4.62 10.81
CA GLY A 501 -22.82 -4.52 12.25
C GLY A 501 -22.64 -5.86 12.96
N ASP A 502 -23.21 -6.92 12.39
CA ASP A 502 -23.16 -8.27 12.95
C ASP A 502 -21.73 -8.84 12.89
N ILE A 503 -21.03 -8.64 11.77
CA ILE A 503 -19.61 -8.97 11.60
C ILE A 503 -18.76 -8.23 12.64
N ALA A 504 -19.01 -6.94 12.89
CA ALA A 504 -18.25 -6.20 13.89
C ALA A 504 -18.43 -6.76 15.30
N SER A 505 -19.66 -7.17 15.66
CA SER A 505 -19.93 -7.82 16.95
C SER A 505 -19.26 -9.19 17.07
N TYR A 506 -19.28 -9.98 15.99
CA TYR A 506 -18.61 -11.28 15.89
C TYR A 506 -17.08 -11.15 15.98
N LEU A 507 -16.48 -10.14 15.35
CA LEU A 507 -15.04 -9.91 15.37
C LEU A 507 -14.50 -9.72 16.79
N ILE A 508 -15.31 -9.21 17.73
CA ILE A 508 -14.92 -9.10 19.14
C ILE A 508 -14.70 -10.50 19.73
N ILE A 509 -15.67 -11.42 19.54
CA ILE A 509 -15.57 -12.81 19.99
C ILE A 509 -14.39 -13.50 19.32
N PHE A 510 -14.23 -13.30 18.00
CA PHE A 510 -13.13 -13.84 17.23
C PHE A 510 -11.77 -13.43 17.84
N VAL A 511 -11.56 -12.14 18.10
CA VAL A 511 -10.28 -11.64 18.66
C VAL A 511 -10.01 -12.24 20.04
N PHE A 512 -11.01 -12.39 20.91
CA PHE A 512 -10.80 -13.02 22.22
C PHE A 512 -10.34 -14.48 22.10
N VAL A 513 -11.01 -15.27 21.27
CA VAL A 513 -10.63 -16.67 21.04
C VAL A 513 -9.26 -16.74 20.37
N TYR A 514 -9.03 -15.93 19.35
CA TYR A 514 -7.79 -15.88 18.59
C TYR A 514 -6.60 -15.51 19.48
N MET A 515 -6.74 -14.49 20.32
CA MET A 515 -5.70 -14.08 21.27
C MET A 515 -5.48 -15.13 22.37
N GLY A 516 -6.55 -15.79 22.86
CA GLY A 516 -6.43 -16.88 23.82
C GLY A 516 -5.61 -18.04 23.29
N PHE A 517 -5.89 -18.50 22.07
CA PHE A 517 -5.11 -19.53 21.41
C PHE A 517 -3.71 -19.04 21.02
N GLY A 518 -3.58 -17.80 20.57
CA GLY A 518 -2.27 -17.20 20.24
C GLY A 518 -1.32 -17.20 21.42
N LEU A 519 -1.77 -16.71 22.57
CA LEU A 519 -0.97 -16.72 23.80
C LEU A 519 -0.68 -18.14 24.28
N SER A 520 -1.64 -19.07 24.17
CA SER A 520 -1.43 -20.46 24.55
C SER A 520 -0.38 -21.16 23.69
N HIS A 521 -0.36 -20.93 22.36
CA HIS A 521 0.65 -21.50 21.47
C HIS A 521 2.03 -20.88 21.70
N MET A 522 2.08 -19.55 21.92
CA MET A 522 3.33 -18.87 22.24
C MET A 522 3.93 -19.41 23.55
N LEU A 523 3.12 -19.62 24.59
CA LEU A 523 3.60 -20.21 25.84
C LEU A 523 4.04 -21.67 25.68
N ALA A 524 3.36 -22.43 24.82
CA ALA A 524 3.69 -23.83 24.60
C ALA A 524 4.98 -24.03 23.78
N TYR A 525 5.30 -23.12 22.85
CA TYR A 525 6.32 -23.37 21.81
C TYR A 525 7.32 -22.24 21.55
N SER A 526 7.26 -21.10 22.24
CA SER A 526 8.09 -19.91 21.92
C SER A 526 9.60 -20.18 21.90
N TYR A 527 10.09 -21.14 22.68
CA TYR A 527 11.52 -21.50 22.76
C TYR A 527 11.96 -22.56 21.74
N GLU A 528 11.01 -23.26 21.12
CA GLU A 528 11.27 -24.50 20.40
C GLU A 528 10.91 -24.40 18.92
N VAL A 529 9.91 -23.59 18.57
CA VAL A 529 9.35 -23.50 17.22
C VAL A 529 9.37 -22.05 16.72
N TYR A 530 10.02 -21.82 15.58
CA TYR A 530 10.25 -20.47 15.03
C TYR A 530 8.94 -19.72 14.71
N GLU A 531 7.91 -20.45 14.29
CA GLU A 531 6.56 -19.98 13.98
C GLU A 531 5.85 -19.34 15.18
N PHE A 532 6.25 -19.69 16.41
CA PHE A 532 5.62 -19.26 17.66
C PHE A 532 6.54 -18.39 18.55
N ARG A 533 7.68 -17.93 18.01
CA ARG A 533 8.72 -17.19 18.75
C ARG A 533 8.25 -15.88 19.39
N ASN A 534 7.24 -15.23 18.82
CA ASN A 534 6.65 -14.00 19.35
C ASN A 534 5.17 -13.92 18.95
N LEU A 535 4.45 -12.95 19.51
CA LEU A 535 3.01 -12.80 19.29
C LEU A 535 2.66 -12.58 17.81
N GLU A 536 3.44 -11.75 17.11
CA GLU A 536 3.23 -11.45 15.68
C GLU A 536 3.38 -12.71 14.82
N ALA A 537 4.49 -13.43 14.98
CA ALA A 537 4.73 -14.69 14.29
C ALA A 537 3.63 -15.71 14.60
N THR A 538 3.21 -15.80 15.87
CA THR A 538 2.14 -16.70 16.29
C THR A 538 0.81 -16.37 15.62
N ILE A 539 0.44 -15.09 15.51
CA ILE A 539 -0.76 -14.66 14.79
C ILE A 539 -0.66 -15.07 13.31
N TYR A 540 0.48 -14.83 12.65
CA TYR A 540 0.65 -15.27 11.25
C TYR A 540 0.55 -16.78 11.09
N SER A 541 1.13 -17.54 12.01
CA SER A 541 1.12 -19.00 12.00
C SER A 541 -0.30 -19.57 12.22
N LEU A 542 -1.07 -18.99 13.14
CA LEU A 542 -2.48 -19.38 13.34
C LEU A 542 -3.35 -19.03 12.13
N TYR A 543 -3.11 -17.90 11.48
CA TYR A 543 -3.79 -17.56 10.23
C TYR A 543 -3.47 -18.56 9.11
N ARG A 544 -2.20 -18.90 8.90
CA ARG A 544 -1.76 -19.93 7.93
C ARG A 544 -2.40 -21.29 8.24
N SER A 545 -2.49 -21.63 9.53
CA SER A 545 -3.14 -22.87 9.97
C SER A 545 -4.63 -22.95 9.57
N VAL A 546 -5.39 -21.84 9.60
CA VAL A 546 -6.79 -21.82 9.13
C VAL A 546 -6.89 -22.08 7.62
N LEU A 547 -5.87 -21.71 6.84
CA LEU A 547 -5.76 -22.02 5.41
C LEU A 547 -5.27 -23.45 5.13
N GLY A 548 -4.98 -24.24 6.17
CA GLY A 548 -4.49 -25.61 6.06
C GLY A 548 -2.97 -25.75 5.99
N ASP A 549 -2.22 -24.67 6.24
CA ASP A 549 -0.76 -24.65 6.23
C ASP A 549 -0.24 -24.69 7.67
N PHE A 550 0.07 -25.89 8.15
CA PHE A 550 0.57 -26.16 9.49
C PHE A 550 1.54 -27.34 9.50
N ASP A 551 2.55 -27.28 10.38
CA ASP A 551 3.48 -28.39 10.63
C ASP A 551 3.15 -29.09 11.95
N PHE A 552 2.31 -30.12 11.85
CA PHE A 552 1.91 -30.92 13.01
C PHE A 552 3.06 -31.78 13.58
N GLU A 553 3.98 -32.22 12.74
CA GLU A 553 5.06 -33.11 13.16
C GLU A 553 5.99 -32.40 14.14
N THR A 554 6.36 -31.16 13.82
CA THR A 554 7.18 -30.30 14.69
C THR A 554 6.48 -30.03 16.03
N MET A 555 5.19 -29.71 16.01
CA MET A 555 4.39 -29.48 17.22
C MET A 555 4.32 -30.73 18.12
N TYR A 556 4.11 -31.91 17.54
CA TYR A 556 4.07 -33.18 18.27
C TYR A 556 5.43 -33.59 18.85
N PHE A 557 6.51 -33.30 18.12
CA PHE A 557 7.88 -33.64 18.53
C PHE A 557 8.27 -32.94 19.82
N PHE A 558 8.02 -31.63 19.91
CA PHE A 558 8.36 -30.82 21.08
C PHE A 558 7.41 -31.04 22.25
N ASN A 559 6.11 -31.11 22.00
CA ASN A 559 5.13 -31.34 23.05
C ASN A 559 4.09 -32.39 22.67
N ARG A 560 4.41 -33.65 23.01
CA ARG A 560 3.60 -34.82 22.67
C ARG A 560 2.15 -34.77 23.17
N GLY A 561 1.90 -34.09 24.28
CA GLY A 561 0.58 -34.05 24.93
C GLY A 561 -0.19 -32.78 24.62
N LEU A 562 0.31 -31.64 25.12
CA LEU A 562 -0.32 -30.34 24.95
C LEU A 562 -0.38 -29.94 23.48
N GLY A 563 0.61 -30.35 22.69
CA GLY A 563 0.72 -29.89 21.32
C GLY A 563 -0.40 -30.35 20.40
N PRO A 564 -0.66 -31.66 20.30
CA PRO A 564 -1.85 -32.17 19.61
C PRO A 564 -3.14 -31.61 20.17
N PHE A 565 -3.25 -31.47 21.49
CA PHE A 565 -4.46 -30.91 22.11
C PHE A 565 -4.74 -29.48 21.61
N LEU A 566 -3.73 -28.59 21.66
CA LEU A 566 -3.87 -27.21 21.19
C LEU A 566 -4.16 -27.15 19.69
N PHE A 567 -3.48 -27.98 18.90
CA PHE A 567 -3.69 -28.06 17.46
C PHE A 567 -5.12 -28.52 17.09
N PHE A 568 -5.61 -29.61 17.69
CA PHE A 568 -6.96 -30.11 17.45
C PHE A 568 -8.02 -29.13 17.94
N ALA A 569 -7.83 -28.54 19.12
CA ALA A 569 -8.74 -27.53 19.66
C ALA A 569 -8.82 -26.30 18.76
N TRP A 570 -7.68 -25.79 18.27
CA TRP A 570 -7.62 -24.68 17.32
C TRP A 570 -8.28 -25.05 15.99
N THR A 571 -8.00 -26.23 15.45
CA THR A 571 -8.60 -26.67 14.18
C THR A 571 -10.12 -26.78 14.31
N LEU A 572 -10.61 -27.35 15.41
CA LEU A 572 -12.05 -27.43 15.67
C LEU A 572 -12.70 -26.05 15.77
N LEU A 573 -12.14 -25.16 16.61
CA LEU A 573 -12.72 -23.84 16.86
C LEU A 573 -12.51 -22.88 15.69
N GLY A 574 -11.28 -22.74 15.21
CA GLY A 574 -10.88 -21.83 14.14
C GLY A 574 -11.47 -22.18 12.78
N LEU A 575 -11.37 -23.44 12.36
CA LEU A 575 -11.82 -23.87 11.03
C LEU A 575 -13.32 -24.16 11.01
N PHE A 576 -13.84 -24.94 11.96
CA PHE A 576 -15.23 -25.41 11.86
C PHE A 576 -16.25 -24.48 12.50
N ILE A 577 -15.87 -23.69 13.52
CA ILE A 577 -16.83 -22.82 14.21
C ILE A 577 -16.68 -21.39 13.71
N LEU A 578 -15.49 -20.80 13.85
CA LEU A 578 -15.26 -19.38 13.54
C LEU A 578 -15.46 -19.07 12.05
N MET A 579 -14.92 -19.88 11.13
CA MET A 579 -15.15 -19.66 9.70
C MET A 579 -16.63 -19.83 9.30
N ASN A 580 -17.30 -20.86 9.82
CA ASN A 580 -18.69 -21.13 9.46
C ASN A 580 -19.67 -20.09 10.06
N MET A 581 -19.37 -19.52 11.23
CA MET A 581 -20.15 -18.43 11.80
C MET A 581 -20.10 -17.17 10.92
N PHE A 582 -18.92 -16.85 10.35
CA PHE A 582 -18.78 -15.73 9.42
C PHE A 582 -19.65 -15.93 8.16
N VAL A 583 -19.65 -17.14 7.60
CA VAL A 583 -20.48 -17.49 6.43
C VAL A 583 -21.98 -17.39 6.76
N ALA A 584 -22.40 -17.86 7.95
CA ALA A 584 -23.78 -17.80 8.38
C ALA A 584 -24.32 -16.35 8.45
N ILE A 585 -23.55 -15.44 9.06
CA ILE A 585 -23.91 -14.01 9.14
C ILE A 585 -24.10 -13.40 7.75
N LEU A 586 -23.21 -13.73 6.81
CA LEU A 586 -23.31 -13.25 5.44
C LEU A 586 -24.53 -13.81 4.70
N MET A 587 -24.88 -15.08 4.93
CA MET A 587 -26.06 -15.71 4.33
C MET A 587 -27.36 -15.07 4.82
N GLU A 588 -27.48 -14.84 6.12
CA GLU A 588 -28.65 -14.16 6.72
C GLU A 588 -28.83 -12.75 6.14
N SER A 589 -27.74 -11.96 6.11
CA SER A 589 -27.77 -10.62 5.50
C SER A 589 -28.09 -10.65 4.01
N TYR A 590 -27.66 -11.69 3.28
CA TYR A 590 -27.98 -11.86 1.85
C TYR A 590 -29.46 -12.14 1.63
N GLU A 591 -30.07 -13.00 2.45
CA GLU A 591 -31.49 -13.32 2.38
C GLU A 591 -32.35 -12.08 2.62
N ASP A 592 -32.04 -11.30 3.65
CA ASP A 592 -32.79 -10.07 3.92
C ASP A 592 -32.72 -9.07 2.75
N VAL A 593 -31.52 -8.83 2.20
CA VAL A 593 -31.37 -7.88 1.10
C VAL A 593 -32.06 -8.38 -0.17
N LYS A 594 -32.07 -9.70 -0.39
CA LYS A 594 -32.80 -10.31 -1.50
C LYS A 594 -34.31 -10.10 -1.38
N GLU A 595 -34.85 -10.05 -0.16
CA GLU A 595 -36.26 -9.71 0.08
C GLU A 595 -36.53 -8.21 -0.07
N GLU A 596 -35.61 -7.34 0.37
CA GLU A 596 -35.73 -5.88 0.30
C GLU A 596 -35.60 -5.30 -1.13
N ILE A 597 -34.94 -6.00 -2.06
CA ILE A 597 -34.82 -5.57 -3.47
C ILE A 597 -35.94 -6.24 -4.30
N PRO A 598 -37.15 -5.64 -4.43
CA PRO A 598 -38.15 -6.16 -5.34
C PRO A 598 -37.60 -6.16 -6.77
N LYS A 599 -38.03 -7.14 -7.59
CA LYS A 599 -37.69 -7.38 -9.02
C LYS A 599 -37.91 -6.20 -10.01
N LYS A 600 -37.90 -4.94 -9.57
CA LYS A 600 -38.17 -3.73 -10.37
C LYS A 600 -36.98 -3.21 -11.19
N ASN A 601 -35.74 -3.61 -10.89
CA ASN A 601 -34.58 -2.90 -11.46
C ASN A 601 -34.02 -3.48 -12.76
N ILE A 602 -34.25 -4.74 -13.10
CA ILE A 602 -33.68 -5.34 -14.33
C ILE A 602 -34.38 -4.79 -15.58
N ILE A 603 -35.70 -4.61 -15.54
CA ILE A 603 -36.49 -4.11 -16.68
C ILE A 603 -36.31 -2.59 -16.88
N GLU A 604 -36.15 -1.81 -15.81
CA GLU A 604 -35.86 -0.36 -15.94
C GLU A 604 -34.42 -0.09 -16.41
N VAL A 605 -33.45 -0.90 -15.98
CA VAL A 605 -32.07 -0.77 -16.48
C VAL A 605 -31.94 -1.26 -17.93
N LEU A 606 -32.65 -2.30 -18.34
CA LEU A 606 -32.78 -2.66 -19.76
C LEU A 606 -33.49 -1.55 -20.58
N LYS A 607 -34.47 -0.84 -20.00
CA LYS A 607 -35.04 0.37 -20.64
C LYS A 607 -34.05 1.52 -20.72
N SER A 608 -33.14 1.66 -19.76
CA SER A 608 -32.04 2.63 -19.80
C SER A 608 -30.98 2.26 -20.84
N ALA A 609 -30.89 1.01 -21.30
CA ALA A 609 -30.05 0.62 -22.45
C ALA A 609 -30.53 1.23 -23.79
N ASN A 610 -31.76 1.76 -23.87
CA ASN A 610 -32.16 2.65 -24.98
C ASN A 610 -31.33 3.95 -25.04
N PHE A 611 -30.49 4.24 -24.04
CA PHE A 611 -29.53 5.35 -24.04
C PHE A 611 -28.40 5.16 -25.06
N LEU A 612 -28.04 3.92 -25.39
CA LEU A 612 -27.11 3.62 -26.51
C LEU A 612 -27.73 4.01 -27.86
N LYS A 613 -29.06 3.85 -28.03
CA LYS A 613 -29.77 4.36 -29.21
C LYS A 613 -29.78 5.90 -29.25
N ALA A 614 -29.82 6.58 -28.11
CA ALA A 614 -29.75 8.04 -28.03
C ALA A 614 -28.35 8.60 -28.41
N LEU A 615 -27.28 7.88 -28.08
CA LEU A 615 -25.93 8.18 -28.56
C LEU A 615 -25.81 7.98 -30.08
N ALA A 616 -26.44 6.93 -30.63
CA ALA A 616 -26.54 6.73 -32.08
C ALA A 616 -27.37 7.81 -32.80
N THR A 617 -28.34 8.45 -32.12
CA THR A 617 -29.14 9.55 -32.72
C THR A 617 -28.37 10.87 -32.80
N LYS A 618 -27.45 11.13 -31.86
CA LYS A 618 -26.55 12.30 -31.90
C LYS A 618 -25.58 12.25 -33.08
N SER A 619 -25.11 11.05 -33.44
CA SER A 619 -24.32 10.81 -34.67
C SER A 619 -25.12 11.17 -35.93
N LYS A 620 -26.40 10.77 -36.01
CA LYS A 620 -27.29 11.13 -37.13
C LYS A 620 -27.63 12.63 -37.19
N PHE A 621 -27.76 13.30 -36.05
CA PHE A 621 -28.03 14.74 -35.99
C PHE A 621 -26.82 15.58 -36.41
N MET A 622 -25.59 15.16 -36.07
CA MET A 622 -24.37 15.81 -36.58
C MET A 622 -24.21 15.62 -38.10
N ALA A 623 -24.52 14.43 -38.63
CA ALA A 623 -24.51 14.18 -40.08
C ALA A 623 -25.60 14.96 -40.84
N LEU A 624 -26.77 15.17 -40.22
CA LEU A 624 -27.84 15.99 -40.81
C LEU A 624 -27.48 17.49 -40.81
N SER A 625 -26.80 17.97 -39.76
CA SER A 625 -26.38 19.38 -39.66
C SER A 625 -25.28 19.76 -40.65
N SER A 626 -24.39 18.83 -41.00
CA SER A 626 -23.36 19.04 -42.02
C SER A 626 -23.94 19.01 -43.43
N GLY A 627 -24.97 18.19 -43.68
CA GLY A 627 -25.75 18.21 -44.92
C GLY A 627 -26.51 19.53 -45.13
N LEU A 628 -27.13 20.06 -44.07
CA LEU A 628 -27.87 21.32 -44.13
C LEU A 628 -26.96 22.55 -44.35
N LYS A 629 -25.72 22.51 -43.82
CA LYS A 629 -24.70 23.54 -44.09
C LYS A 629 -24.25 23.53 -45.55
N LYS A 630 -24.04 22.35 -46.16
CA LYS A 630 -23.68 22.24 -47.58
C LYS A 630 -24.80 22.75 -48.49
N GLN A 631 -26.07 22.50 -48.14
CA GLN A 631 -27.21 23.02 -48.90
C GLN A 631 -27.33 24.55 -48.79
N MET A 632 -27.10 25.12 -47.61
CA MET A 632 -27.09 26.58 -47.44
C MET A 632 -25.91 27.27 -48.16
N GLU A 633 -24.75 26.62 -48.26
CA GLU A 633 -23.60 27.13 -49.03
C GLU A 633 -23.84 27.06 -50.55
N GLN A 634 -24.48 25.99 -51.03
CA GLN A 634 -24.88 25.87 -52.44
C GLN A 634 -25.97 26.88 -52.83
N GLU A 635 -26.93 27.16 -51.94
CA GLU A 635 -27.98 28.16 -52.17
C GLU A 635 -27.44 29.59 -52.15
N LYS A 636 -26.42 29.87 -51.30
CA LYS A 636 -25.68 31.15 -51.32
C LYS A 636 -24.83 31.32 -52.58
N ALA A 637 -24.20 30.25 -53.07
CA ALA A 637 -23.47 30.28 -54.34
C ALA A 637 -24.40 30.50 -55.54
N LYS A 638 -25.61 29.92 -55.53
CA LYS A 638 -26.64 30.13 -56.56
C LYS A 638 -27.17 31.57 -56.56
N LYS A 639 -27.45 32.13 -55.38
CA LYS A 639 -27.86 33.53 -55.22
C LYS A 639 -26.76 34.53 -55.59
N ALA A 640 -25.48 34.17 -55.45
CA ALA A 640 -24.35 34.97 -55.93
C ALA A 640 -24.21 34.94 -57.47
N ALA A 641 -24.55 33.81 -58.11
CA ALA A 641 -24.58 33.71 -59.58
C ALA A 641 -25.77 34.46 -60.19
N GLU A 642 -26.91 34.49 -59.52
CA GLU A 642 -28.11 35.23 -59.95
C GLU A 642 -27.98 36.77 -59.72
N ALA A 643 -27.15 37.20 -58.76
CA ALA A 643 -26.86 38.61 -58.51
C ALA A 643 -25.83 39.23 -59.48
N GLY A 644 -25.18 38.43 -60.33
CA GLY A 644 -24.22 38.89 -61.35
C GLY A 644 -24.82 39.15 -62.74
N SER A 645 -26.13 39.01 -62.91
CA SER A 645 -26.82 39.09 -64.20
C SER A 645 -27.93 40.13 -64.14
N GLY A 646 -27.58 41.41 -64.32
CA GLY A 646 -28.58 42.47 -64.39
C GLY A 646 -28.02 43.88 -64.61
N GLY A 647 -27.70 44.22 -65.86
CA GLY A 647 -27.93 45.57 -66.41
C GLY A 647 -26.71 46.39 -66.83
N GLY A 648 -26.64 46.75 -68.12
CA GLY A 648 -25.96 47.96 -68.61
C GLY A 648 -25.32 47.85 -70.00
N ASP A 649 -26.06 48.27 -71.03
CA ASP A 649 -25.75 48.30 -72.47
C ASP A 649 -24.78 49.43 -72.94
N ASP A 650 -24.26 49.23 -74.16
CA ASP A 650 -23.84 50.19 -75.23
C ASP A 650 -22.50 50.99 -75.13
N ASP A 651 -21.50 50.68 -75.98
CA ASP A 651 -21.40 51.09 -77.40
C ASP A 651 -19.93 51.09 -77.97
N LYS A 652 -19.81 50.71 -79.26
CA LYS A 652 -18.73 50.93 -80.28
C LYS A 652 -17.26 50.46 -80.13
N LYS A 653 -16.91 49.56 -81.07
CA LYS A 653 -16.03 49.73 -82.28
C LYS A 653 -14.71 48.92 -82.38
N ASP A 654 -14.63 48.30 -83.57
CA ASP A 654 -13.47 48.03 -84.44
C ASP A 654 -12.47 46.90 -84.13
N GLY A 655 -12.39 45.93 -85.06
CA GLY A 655 -11.11 45.52 -85.65
C GLY A 655 -10.60 44.07 -85.45
N LYS A 656 -10.70 43.28 -86.53
CA LYS A 656 -9.69 42.35 -87.12
C LYS A 656 -9.00 41.21 -86.33
N GLY A 657 -8.84 40.07 -87.02
CA GLY A 657 -7.71 39.12 -86.90
C GLY A 657 -8.02 37.86 -86.09
N GLU A 658 -8.25 36.67 -86.66
CA GLU A 658 -7.29 35.75 -87.32
C GLU A 658 -6.44 34.90 -86.32
N GLU A 659 -6.62 33.58 -86.46
CA GLU A 659 -5.67 32.47 -86.24
C GLU A 659 -5.10 32.01 -84.86
N THR A 660 -5.23 30.68 -84.68
CA THR A 660 -4.20 29.68 -84.30
C THR A 660 -4.04 29.11 -82.86
N LYS A 661 -4.25 27.78 -82.82
CA LYS A 661 -3.38 26.68 -82.34
C LYS A 661 -3.24 26.29 -80.86
N ASP A 662 -3.62 25.02 -80.63
CA ASP A 662 -2.86 23.88 -80.08
C ASP A 662 -2.12 23.97 -78.73
N LYS A 663 -2.50 23.06 -77.81
CA LYS A 663 -1.74 21.86 -77.34
C LYS A 663 -2.47 21.22 -76.14
N LYS A 664 -2.93 19.96 -76.19
CA LYS A 664 -2.22 18.68 -75.85
C LYS A 664 -1.56 18.71 -74.45
N ALA A 665 -1.64 17.70 -73.57
CA ALA A 665 -2.24 16.36 -73.61
C ALA A 665 -2.20 15.73 -72.19
N ASP A 666 -2.79 14.52 -72.08
CA ASP A 666 -2.45 13.38 -71.21
C ASP A 666 -3.25 13.10 -69.93
N THR A 667 -4.23 12.20 -70.10
CA THR A 667 -4.70 11.13 -69.18
C THR A 667 -3.80 9.87 -69.34
N PRO A 668 -3.92 8.72 -68.62
CA PRO A 668 -4.74 8.26 -67.45
C PRO A 668 -3.88 7.37 -66.46
N PRO A 669 -4.33 6.27 -65.77
CA PRO A 669 -5.64 5.81 -65.26
C PRO A 669 -5.69 5.32 -63.76
N GLU A 670 -6.90 5.36 -63.21
CA GLU A 670 -7.67 4.33 -62.45
C GLU A 670 -7.00 3.11 -61.76
N LYS A 671 -7.40 2.84 -60.50
CA LYS A 671 -7.61 1.49 -59.91
C LYS A 671 -8.38 1.51 -58.58
N GLU A 672 -9.36 0.61 -58.46
CA GLU A 672 -10.35 0.47 -57.38
C GLU A 672 -9.93 -0.43 -56.19
N MET A 673 -10.48 -0.11 -54.99
CA MET A 673 -10.91 -0.94 -53.82
C MET A 673 -9.87 -1.81 -53.04
N PRO A 674 -10.13 -2.31 -51.78
CA PRO A 674 -11.40 -2.44 -51.02
C PRO A 674 -11.36 -2.14 -49.48
N SER A 675 -12.54 -2.29 -48.88
CA SER A 675 -12.97 -2.14 -47.48
C SER A 675 -12.32 -3.06 -46.42
N LEU A 676 -12.03 -2.49 -45.24
CA LEU A 676 -11.64 -3.20 -44.01
C LEU A 676 -12.81 -3.96 -43.37
N SER A 677 -12.95 -5.24 -43.73
CA SER A 677 -13.60 -6.25 -42.87
C SER A 677 -12.83 -7.56 -42.95
N LYS A 678 -11.62 -7.60 -42.36
CA LYS A 678 -10.85 -8.82 -42.01
C LYS A 678 -9.52 -8.40 -41.37
N MET A 679 -9.49 -8.26 -40.04
CA MET A 679 -8.26 -8.35 -39.25
C MET A 679 -8.62 -8.65 -37.78
N VAL A 680 -9.15 -9.85 -37.56
CA VAL A 680 -9.09 -10.57 -36.28
C VAL A 680 -8.46 -11.92 -36.60
N ARG A 681 -7.13 -11.95 -36.58
CA ARG A 681 -6.30 -13.10 -36.22
C ARG A 681 -4.83 -12.68 -36.29
N ASN A 682 -4.11 -13.00 -35.23
CA ASN A 682 -2.68 -12.83 -34.98
C ASN A 682 -2.22 -11.42 -34.55
N ARG A 683 -2.40 -11.15 -33.25
CA ARG A 683 -1.30 -10.80 -32.34
C ARG A 683 -1.64 -11.28 -30.95
#